data_AF-A0A7X3TND5-F1
#
_entry.id   AF-A0A7X3TND5-F1
#
_cell.length_a   1.000
_cell.length_b   1.000
_cell.length_c   1.000
_cell.angle_alpha   90.00
_cell.angle_beta   90.00
_cell.angle_gamma   90.00
#
_symmetry.space_group_name_H-M   'P 1'
#
loop_
_entity.id
_entity.type
_entity.pdbx_description
1 polymer ?
#
loop_
_entity_poly.entity_id
_entity_poly.type
_entity_poly.pdbx_seq_one_letter_code
_entity_poly.pdbx_strand_id
1 'polypeptide(L)'
;MVSRKCTLALSLGLGLWGLVGAQNHALRSDHVVVNSQRHWNNWAFVEGTLDVSASGEVVPAFVPKDHNAVTDIVQHLQRLADNATILDAIEAGTNKAAVANLFDGDETTYWEPDPDSPLRDWWIQVDMGRLINATRVGLQFVPEGQGDPFLQFAVLTADNADQGNKIAGKVPMHLVYRTPSDNKNQREFEFDLNRGELINPTPGVDFAGDMVRFVQVVITESDGARAVEVSAEEYEALASRDKGDVVFNKQVGEGEVEVEAAIYEAIDSQLRGPVRYYRRERPRLAELAVYELGKNISQGMVLDRNGSAESSHDGSVGNLVDGEGTYLTFNLKAFQTGNVEFGERFLEFDLGASYWLDTVQLWYSLSVAGGRLAGASFHRYAIQTSDGTPAPGGGRLWRVPAQVRGLGTAYEVNTFEPTPARFVRIAYPFSSSESGREGNKARVREVQIYGEGHHPEVELESGLIPLQGAKNLVSIEWEADTPPGTSVQIQTRTGNEVSEAYRYYDSGGAEVSEGKYAKLGFFKKGRIDTLQVAGSDWSNWSAPYAHSGDPIASPSPRQYLTLRARLTTTEPMHAASLHSIRLNFNPPVAKQLQGELDIGIFERLGAPQEVSLFVKPTFASQDLGFDEILVRTPPDMSLEFGALRLGSSAQWESGQAEELADVQVMETRSDSLWLRLDRLINQGGQVDLVEVQFTTALFSPGVVLQAALGNSSLANSWQQVDPADVTELAQSQGLQILASVQDNKVLGDLGIQPEVVTPNGDGVNDALTIDFTVRRLSGERPVKVRIYDLGGRLVRRLDTQKPLVAGKYVLDWAADDEQGQQVPPGIYILRIDIDADSDRDVRQTGVQRLLHVAY
;
A
#
# COMPACT_ATOMS: atom_id res chain seq x y z
N MET A 1 58.47 -7.35 -50.09
CA MET A 1 57.53 -8.37 -50.61
C MET A 1 56.47 -8.60 -49.53
N VAL A 2 55.27 -8.05 -49.74
CA VAL A 2 54.01 -8.83 -49.95
C VAL A 2 53.52 -9.50 -48.65
N SER A 3 52.65 -8.84 -47.86
CA SER A 3 51.17 -8.82 -47.96
C SER A 3 50.50 -10.08 -47.40
N ARG A 4 49.69 -9.92 -46.34
CA ARG A 4 48.23 -10.09 -46.42
C ARG A 4 47.53 -9.48 -45.20
N LYS A 5 46.78 -8.40 -45.47
CA LYS A 5 45.67 -7.91 -44.66
C LYS A 5 44.51 -8.91 -44.79
N CYS A 6 43.80 -9.18 -43.70
CA CYS A 6 42.40 -9.62 -43.76
C CYS A 6 41.61 -8.86 -42.70
N THR A 7 40.58 -8.21 -43.22
CA THR A 7 39.67 -7.22 -42.66
C THR A 7 38.86 -7.78 -41.48
N LEU A 8 38.80 -7.03 -40.37
CA LEU A 8 37.76 -7.16 -39.36
C LEU A 8 36.44 -6.71 -40.00
N ALA A 9 35.55 -7.66 -40.28
CA ALA A 9 34.17 -7.35 -40.59
C ALA A 9 33.36 -7.38 -39.29
N LEU A 10 32.89 -6.22 -38.87
CA LEU A 10 31.81 -6.04 -37.91
C LEU A 10 30.61 -6.86 -38.40
N SER A 11 30.31 -7.97 -37.72
CA SER A 11 29.00 -8.61 -37.82
C SER A 11 28.13 -8.01 -36.71
N LEU A 12 27.42 -6.93 -37.04
CA LEU A 12 26.16 -6.60 -36.37
C LEU A 12 25.17 -7.71 -36.73
N GLY A 13 25.26 -8.82 -36.02
CA GLY A 13 24.29 -9.91 -36.07
C GLY A 13 23.24 -9.67 -35.01
N LEU A 14 22.06 -9.21 -35.47
CA LEU A 14 20.74 -9.44 -34.88
C LEU A 14 20.74 -10.31 -33.61
N GLY A 15 20.77 -9.65 -32.46
CA GLY A 15 20.63 -10.24 -31.14
C GLY A 15 19.78 -9.36 -30.24
N LEU A 16 18.61 -8.93 -30.74
CA LEU A 16 17.62 -8.13 -29.99
C LEU A 16 16.21 -8.70 -30.20
N TRP A 17 16.08 -10.02 -30.04
CA TRP A 17 14.81 -10.73 -29.84
C TRP A 17 14.98 -11.76 -28.71
N GLY A 18 15.63 -11.31 -27.63
CA GLY A 18 16.07 -12.15 -26.53
C GLY A 18 16.03 -11.45 -25.18
N LEU A 19 14.97 -10.69 -24.92
CA LEU A 19 14.48 -10.46 -23.55
C LEU A 19 13.07 -11.06 -23.47
N VAL A 20 13.01 -12.40 -23.52
CA VAL A 20 11.93 -13.14 -22.84
C VAL A 20 12.29 -13.12 -21.36
N GLY A 21 12.23 -11.93 -20.75
CA GLY A 21 12.60 -11.65 -19.37
C GLY A 21 11.39 -11.09 -18.63
N ALA A 22 10.84 -11.89 -17.71
CA ALA A 22 9.93 -11.46 -16.64
C ALA A 22 8.72 -10.60 -17.07
N GLN A 23 7.73 -11.23 -17.70
CA GLN A 23 6.48 -10.57 -18.02
C GLN A 23 5.69 -10.25 -16.73
N ASN A 24 5.59 -8.96 -16.39
CA ASN A 24 4.69 -8.37 -15.39
C ASN A 24 3.19 -8.44 -15.79
N HIS A 25 2.89 -8.98 -16.97
CA HIS A 25 1.56 -9.11 -17.56
C HIS A 25 1.57 -10.13 -18.71
N ALA A 26 0.42 -10.64 -19.09
CA ALA A 26 0.23 -11.37 -20.35
C ALA A 26 -0.49 -10.47 -21.37
N LEU A 27 0.10 -10.29 -22.55
CA LEU A 27 -0.51 -9.57 -23.67
C LEU A 27 -1.21 -10.54 -24.64
N ARG A 28 -2.47 -10.25 -24.97
CA ARG A 28 -3.28 -10.90 -26.01
C ARG A 28 -3.59 -9.92 -27.14
N SER A 29 -4.31 -10.38 -28.16
CA SER A 29 -4.66 -9.56 -29.34
C SER A 29 -5.56 -8.37 -29.04
N ASP A 30 -6.39 -8.51 -28.00
CA ASP A 30 -7.50 -7.65 -27.62
C ASP A 30 -7.48 -7.25 -26.14
N HIS A 31 -6.52 -7.76 -25.35
CA HIS A 31 -6.42 -7.39 -23.93
C HIS A 31 -5.04 -7.64 -23.32
N VAL A 32 -4.78 -6.99 -22.19
CA VAL A 32 -3.70 -7.29 -21.23
C VAL A 32 -4.31 -7.91 -19.98
N VAL A 33 -3.67 -8.93 -19.41
CA VAL A 33 -4.09 -9.58 -18.15
C VAL A 33 -2.94 -9.68 -17.16
N VAL A 34 -3.23 -9.43 -15.89
CA VAL A 34 -2.35 -9.57 -14.73
C VAL A 34 -3.09 -10.41 -13.69
N ASN A 35 -2.66 -11.65 -13.45
CA ASN A 35 -3.42 -12.63 -12.66
C ASN A 35 -2.56 -13.80 -12.13
N SER A 36 -1.24 -13.63 -12.02
CA SER A 36 -0.35 -14.72 -11.57
C SER A 36 0.69 -14.19 -10.61
N GLN A 37 1.18 -15.05 -9.72
CA GLN A 37 2.24 -14.72 -8.78
C GLN A 37 3.46 -14.11 -9.48
N ARG A 38 3.84 -14.66 -10.63
CA ARG A 38 4.95 -14.14 -11.44
C ARG A 38 4.66 -12.74 -11.96
N HIS A 39 3.43 -12.42 -12.36
CA HIS A 39 3.11 -11.08 -12.84
C HIS A 39 3.27 -10.06 -11.70
N TRP A 40 2.67 -10.34 -10.55
CA TRP A 40 2.71 -9.46 -9.37
C TRP A 40 4.10 -9.26 -8.78
N ASN A 41 4.92 -10.33 -8.71
CA ASN A 41 6.30 -10.22 -8.23
C ASN A 41 7.22 -9.37 -9.14
N ASN A 42 6.77 -9.01 -10.35
CA ASN A 42 7.47 -8.09 -11.25
C ASN A 42 6.88 -6.67 -11.24
N TRP A 43 5.89 -6.40 -10.38
CA TRP A 43 5.45 -5.05 -10.08
C TRP A 43 6.34 -4.45 -8.98
N ALA A 44 6.46 -3.14 -8.98
CA ALA A 44 7.16 -2.40 -7.93
C ALA A 44 6.22 -2.17 -6.74
N PHE A 45 6.62 -2.61 -5.56
CA PHE A 45 5.99 -2.35 -4.28
C PHE A 45 7.07 -2.39 -3.19
N VAL A 46 6.75 -1.90 -1.99
CA VAL A 46 7.70 -1.90 -0.87
C VAL A 46 7.87 -3.32 -0.34
N GLU A 47 9.11 -3.80 -0.22
CA GLU A 47 9.39 -5.17 0.23
C GLU A 47 8.77 -5.47 1.60
N GLY A 48 8.19 -6.67 1.74
CA GLY A 48 7.53 -7.12 2.97
C GLY A 48 6.14 -6.53 3.21
N THR A 49 5.59 -5.74 2.29
CA THR A 49 4.24 -5.14 2.45
C THR A 49 3.12 -5.95 1.80
N LEU A 50 3.43 -7.00 1.04
CA LEU A 50 2.47 -7.85 0.36
C LEU A 50 2.81 -9.33 0.50
N ASP A 51 1.78 -10.13 0.64
CA ASP A 51 1.80 -11.56 0.43
C ASP A 51 1.18 -11.86 -0.94
N VAL A 52 1.97 -12.51 -1.81
CA VAL A 52 1.52 -12.95 -3.14
C VAL A 52 1.45 -14.48 -3.15
N SER A 53 0.23 -15.01 -3.14
CA SER A 53 0.00 -16.45 -3.09
C SER A 53 0.41 -17.15 -4.38
N ALA A 54 0.63 -18.47 -4.33
CA ALA A 54 0.95 -19.27 -5.51
C ALA A 54 -0.15 -19.23 -6.58
N SER A 55 -1.40 -18.94 -6.19
CA SER A 55 -2.53 -18.80 -7.10
C SER A 55 -2.59 -17.44 -7.81
N GLY A 56 -1.79 -16.46 -7.37
CA GLY A 56 -1.80 -15.10 -7.91
C GLY A 56 -2.71 -14.12 -7.16
N GLU A 57 -3.23 -14.49 -5.99
CA GLU A 57 -3.88 -13.56 -5.07
C GLU A 57 -2.84 -12.66 -4.39
N VAL A 58 -3.13 -11.37 -4.30
CA VAL A 58 -2.32 -10.35 -3.64
C VAL A 58 -3.06 -9.80 -2.43
N VAL A 59 -2.44 -9.85 -1.26
CA VAL A 59 -2.99 -9.31 0.00
C VAL A 59 -1.92 -8.46 0.70
N PRO A 60 -2.25 -7.30 1.29
CA PRO A 60 -1.38 -6.61 2.23
C PRO A 60 -0.84 -7.56 3.29
N ALA A 61 0.47 -7.62 3.49
CA ALA A 61 1.09 -8.52 4.45
C ALA A 61 0.62 -8.22 5.88
N PHE A 62 0.54 -9.25 6.72
CA PHE A 62 0.16 -9.11 8.12
C PHE A 62 1.40 -8.94 9.01
N VAL A 63 1.38 -7.94 9.89
CA VAL A 63 2.42 -7.73 10.91
C VAL A 63 1.96 -8.34 12.23
N PRO A 64 2.58 -9.43 12.72
CA PRO A 64 2.16 -10.10 13.94
C PRO A 64 2.79 -9.51 15.21
N LYS A 65 2.04 -9.60 16.31
CA LYS A 65 2.57 -9.63 17.68
C LYS A 65 2.86 -11.06 18.12
N ASP A 66 3.57 -11.21 19.25
CA ASP A 66 3.98 -12.53 19.79
C ASP A 66 4.68 -13.40 18.73
N HIS A 67 5.74 -12.85 18.14
CA HIS A 67 6.45 -13.48 17.03
C HIS A 67 7.60 -14.36 17.56
N ASN A 68 7.76 -15.57 17.01
CA ASN A 68 8.92 -16.41 17.30
C ASN A 68 10.14 -15.92 16.50
N ALA A 69 11.01 -15.15 17.16
CA ALA A 69 12.17 -14.47 16.58
C ALA A 69 13.24 -15.43 16.02
N VAL A 70 13.18 -16.73 16.32
CA VAL A 70 14.10 -17.71 15.72
C VAL A 70 13.79 -17.94 14.24
N THR A 71 12.55 -17.70 13.81
CA THR A 71 12.07 -18.03 12.46
C THR A 71 12.58 -17.08 11.37
N ASP A 72 13.05 -15.88 11.75
CA ASP A 72 13.54 -14.86 10.82
C ASP A 72 15.03 -14.49 11.03
N ILE A 73 15.78 -15.24 11.87
CA ILE A 73 17.22 -15.02 12.11
C ILE A 73 17.99 -14.87 10.78
N VAL A 74 17.76 -15.79 9.84
CA VAL A 74 18.49 -15.79 8.55
C VAL A 74 18.20 -14.52 7.75
N GLN A 75 16.94 -14.05 7.73
CA GLN A 75 16.57 -12.81 7.05
C GLN A 75 17.35 -11.62 7.64
N HIS A 76 17.53 -11.58 8.97
CA HIS A 76 18.30 -10.53 9.63
C HIS A 76 19.80 -10.61 9.30
N LEU A 77 20.40 -11.80 9.34
CA LEU A 77 21.82 -11.96 9.01
C LEU A 77 22.13 -11.58 7.55
N GLN A 78 21.22 -11.91 6.63
CA GLN A 78 21.39 -11.63 5.20
C GLN A 78 21.36 -10.13 4.87
N ARG A 79 20.82 -9.26 5.74
CA ARG A 79 20.95 -7.80 5.58
C ARG A 79 22.39 -7.30 5.75
N LEU A 80 23.21 -8.04 6.48
CA LEU A 80 24.59 -7.67 6.81
C LEU A 80 25.62 -8.39 5.93
N ALA A 81 25.31 -9.62 5.50
CA ALA A 81 26.20 -10.44 4.69
C ALA A 81 25.42 -11.34 3.72
N ASP A 82 25.70 -11.19 2.42
CA ASP A 82 25.15 -12.04 1.38
C ASP A 82 25.52 -13.52 1.63
N ASN A 83 24.53 -14.40 1.51
CA ASN A 83 24.63 -15.86 1.75
C ASN A 83 24.79 -16.30 3.22
N ALA A 84 24.52 -15.42 4.20
CA ALA A 84 24.44 -15.85 5.58
C ALA A 84 23.40 -16.98 5.76
N THR A 85 23.73 -17.93 6.62
CA THR A 85 22.94 -19.12 6.94
C THR A 85 22.64 -19.20 8.42
N ILE A 86 21.73 -20.10 8.82
CA ILE A 86 21.43 -20.32 10.24
C ILE A 86 22.66 -20.76 11.05
N LEU A 87 23.66 -21.40 10.42
CA LEU A 87 24.90 -21.83 11.08
C LEU A 87 25.79 -20.67 11.53
N ASP A 88 25.59 -19.48 10.96
CA ASP A 88 26.31 -18.26 11.34
C ASP A 88 25.76 -17.65 12.64
N ALA A 89 24.51 -17.94 12.99
CA ALA A 89 23.88 -17.57 14.26
C ALA A 89 24.20 -18.53 15.42
N ILE A 90 24.78 -19.70 15.14
CA ILE A 90 24.89 -20.79 16.12
C ILE A 90 26.33 -20.91 16.63
N GLU A 91 26.49 -21.05 17.94
CA GLU A 91 27.65 -21.67 18.57
C GLU A 91 27.22 -22.89 19.39
N ALA A 92 28.08 -23.89 19.49
CA ALA A 92 27.84 -25.05 20.35
C ALA A 92 29.17 -25.65 20.79
N GLY A 93 29.19 -26.26 21.98
CA GLY A 93 30.36 -26.99 22.43
C GLY A 93 30.58 -28.27 21.63
N THR A 94 29.50 -28.94 21.20
CA THR A 94 29.53 -30.14 20.35
C THR A 94 28.36 -30.18 19.37
N ASN A 95 28.49 -30.98 18.30
CA ASN A 95 27.44 -31.22 17.30
C ASN A 95 26.75 -29.95 16.73
N LYS A 96 27.53 -28.87 16.52
CA LYS A 96 27.03 -27.54 16.07
C LYS A 96 26.04 -27.61 14.90
N ALA A 97 26.32 -28.43 13.88
CA ALA A 97 25.46 -28.52 12.70
C ALA A 97 24.03 -28.99 13.02
N ALA A 98 23.86 -29.85 14.04
CA ALA A 98 22.56 -30.37 14.44
C ALA A 98 21.70 -29.34 15.20
N VAL A 99 22.27 -28.23 15.67
CA VAL A 99 21.50 -27.15 16.30
C VAL A 99 20.56 -26.48 15.30
N ALA A 100 20.84 -26.54 14.00
CA ALA A 100 19.95 -26.02 12.96
C ALA A 100 18.59 -26.73 12.94
N ASN A 101 18.53 -27.98 13.43
CA ASN A 101 17.29 -28.74 13.57
C ASN A 101 16.31 -28.09 14.57
N LEU A 102 16.80 -27.27 15.49
CA LEU A 102 15.95 -26.62 16.49
C LEU A 102 14.98 -25.57 15.93
N PHE A 103 15.07 -25.29 14.63
CA PHE A 103 14.35 -24.21 13.94
C PHE A 103 13.60 -24.68 12.70
N ASP A 104 13.53 -26.00 12.45
CA ASP A 104 12.89 -26.56 11.25
C ASP A 104 11.40 -26.89 11.43
N GLY A 105 10.91 -26.88 12.69
CA GLY A 105 9.53 -27.20 13.05
C GLY A 105 9.21 -28.71 13.02
N ASP A 106 10.24 -29.56 12.98
CA ASP A 106 10.10 -31.02 13.03
C ASP A 106 10.55 -31.55 14.41
N GLU A 107 9.59 -31.90 15.26
CA GLU A 107 9.86 -32.42 16.61
C GLU A 107 10.64 -33.76 16.63
N THR A 108 10.87 -34.39 15.47
CA THR A 108 11.65 -35.64 15.34
C THR A 108 13.11 -35.42 14.97
N THR A 109 13.48 -34.22 14.53
CA THR A 109 14.88 -33.79 14.41
C THR A 109 15.32 -33.18 15.75
N TYR A 110 16.63 -33.15 16.01
CA TYR A 110 17.13 -32.70 17.32
C TYR A 110 18.59 -32.29 17.30
N TRP A 111 18.98 -31.55 18.33
CA TRP A 111 20.35 -31.46 18.80
C TRP A 111 20.58 -32.43 19.96
N GLU A 112 21.67 -33.19 19.86
CA GLU A 112 22.20 -34.08 20.91
C GLU A 112 23.67 -33.71 21.08
N PRO A 113 24.19 -33.46 22.30
CA PRO A 113 25.63 -33.26 22.51
C PRO A 113 26.41 -34.54 22.21
N ASP A 114 27.71 -34.41 21.95
CA ASP A 114 28.59 -35.59 21.81
C ASP A 114 28.71 -36.29 23.17
N PRO A 115 28.19 -37.53 23.32
CA PRO A 115 28.15 -38.23 24.60
C PRO A 115 29.55 -38.59 25.15
N ASP A 116 30.59 -38.52 24.32
CA ASP A 116 31.97 -38.80 24.72
C ASP A 116 32.75 -37.51 25.07
N SER A 117 32.13 -36.34 24.92
CA SER A 117 32.68 -35.05 25.34
C SER A 117 32.39 -34.75 26.82
N PRO A 118 33.25 -33.99 27.52
CA PRO A 118 32.99 -33.64 28.91
C PRO A 118 31.79 -32.69 29.02
N LEU A 119 31.02 -32.81 30.11
CA LEU A 119 29.77 -32.07 30.35
C LEU A 119 29.87 -30.55 30.15
N ARG A 120 31.03 -29.94 30.42
CA ARG A 120 31.27 -28.50 30.20
C ARG A 120 31.14 -28.06 28.73
N ASP A 121 31.20 -29.00 27.79
CA ASP A 121 31.06 -28.77 26.35
C ASP A 121 29.63 -29.07 25.86
N TRP A 122 28.69 -29.38 26.76
CA TRP A 122 27.28 -29.67 26.45
C TRP A 122 26.44 -28.39 26.55
N TRP A 123 26.59 -27.52 25.55
CA TRP A 123 25.85 -26.27 25.46
C TRP A 123 25.66 -25.83 24.01
N ILE A 124 24.62 -25.02 23.80
CA ILE A 124 24.33 -24.30 22.55
C ILE A 124 24.10 -22.82 22.86
N GLN A 125 24.46 -21.95 21.93
CA GLN A 125 24.17 -20.52 21.96
C GLN A 125 23.66 -20.09 20.59
N VAL A 126 22.62 -19.28 20.59
CA VAL A 126 21.95 -18.80 19.38
C VAL A 126 21.92 -17.27 19.43
N ASP A 127 22.51 -16.64 18.41
CA ASP A 127 22.37 -15.22 18.12
C ASP A 127 21.07 -15.01 17.32
N MET A 128 20.15 -14.20 17.84
CA MET A 128 18.92 -13.82 17.14
C MET A 128 19.21 -12.96 15.89
N GLY A 129 20.47 -12.59 15.65
CA GLY A 129 20.94 -11.73 14.57
C GLY A 129 20.63 -10.25 14.81
N ARG A 130 19.90 -9.94 15.89
CA ARG A 130 19.39 -8.62 16.24
C ARG A 130 19.05 -8.54 17.72
N LEU A 131 18.89 -7.32 18.20
CA LEU A 131 18.30 -7.02 19.50
C LEU A 131 16.77 -7.10 19.41
N ILE A 132 16.19 -7.96 20.23
CA ILE A 132 14.76 -8.16 20.38
C ILE A 132 14.30 -7.81 21.79
N ASN A 133 12.99 -7.58 21.91
CA ASN A 133 12.30 -7.55 23.18
C ASN A 133 11.65 -8.92 23.42
N ALA A 134 12.42 -9.86 23.97
CA ALA A 134 11.98 -11.23 24.17
C ALA A 134 11.05 -11.33 25.37
N THR A 135 9.84 -11.84 25.19
CA THR A 135 8.84 -12.05 26.24
C THR A 135 8.96 -13.43 26.86
N ARG A 136 9.40 -14.43 26.08
CA ARG A 136 9.37 -15.82 26.49
C ARG A 136 10.39 -16.69 25.74
N VAL A 137 10.90 -17.71 26.40
CA VAL A 137 11.74 -18.76 25.81
C VAL A 137 11.06 -20.12 26.00
N GLY A 138 10.95 -20.89 24.92
CA GLY A 138 10.39 -22.25 24.92
C GLY A 138 11.44 -23.29 24.56
N LEU A 139 11.41 -24.44 25.23
CA LEU A 139 12.22 -25.62 24.90
C LEU A 139 11.30 -26.83 24.75
N GLN A 140 11.39 -27.48 23.59
CA GLN A 140 10.70 -28.74 23.32
C GLN A 140 11.74 -29.86 23.18
N PHE A 141 11.62 -30.90 24.00
CA PHE A 141 12.41 -32.12 23.89
C PHE A 141 11.72 -33.13 22.97
N VAL A 142 12.50 -34.03 22.35
CA VAL A 142 11.95 -35.06 21.45
C VAL A 142 10.85 -35.89 22.13
N PRO A 143 9.90 -36.48 21.39
CA PRO A 143 8.86 -37.32 21.96
C PRO A 143 9.41 -38.52 22.77
N GLU A 144 8.58 -39.07 23.66
CA GLU A 144 8.93 -40.26 24.45
C GLU A 144 9.34 -41.42 23.53
N GLY A 145 10.41 -42.13 23.92
CA GLY A 145 11.00 -43.21 23.12
C GLY A 145 11.98 -42.75 22.04
N GLN A 146 12.03 -41.46 21.70
CA GLN A 146 12.99 -40.89 20.75
C GLN A 146 14.22 -40.26 21.42
N GLY A 147 14.30 -40.24 22.75
CA GLY A 147 15.41 -39.68 23.51
C GLY A 147 14.99 -39.23 24.91
N ASP A 148 15.96 -38.71 25.64
CA ASP A 148 15.80 -38.21 27.01
C ASP A 148 15.72 -36.68 27.01
N PRO A 149 14.88 -36.08 27.86
CA PRO A 149 15.03 -34.67 28.18
C PRO A 149 16.34 -34.44 28.93
N PHE A 150 16.85 -33.22 28.95
CA PHE A 150 18.06 -32.92 29.72
C PHE A 150 17.82 -33.14 31.22
N LEU A 151 18.69 -33.92 31.86
CA LEU A 151 18.58 -34.23 33.29
C LEU A 151 18.53 -32.97 34.15
N GLN A 152 19.51 -32.07 33.98
CA GLN A 152 19.43 -30.70 34.51
C GLN A 152 20.04 -29.74 33.49
N PHE A 153 19.48 -28.54 33.41
CA PHE A 153 19.96 -27.51 32.49
C PHE A 153 19.73 -26.10 33.02
N ALA A 154 20.41 -25.15 32.40
CA ALA A 154 20.25 -23.73 32.61
C ALA A 154 20.01 -23.00 31.28
N VAL A 155 19.15 -21.99 31.30
CA VAL A 155 18.91 -21.06 30.20
C VAL A 155 19.46 -19.70 30.58
N LEU A 156 20.27 -19.11 29.71
CA LEU A 156 20.86 -17.80 29.90
C LEU A 156 20.58 -16.91 28.70
N THR A 157 20.53 -15.60 28.93
CA THR A 157 20.33 -14.59 27.87
C THR A 157 21.35 -13.45 27.96
N ALA A 158 21.59 -12.78 26.85
CA ALA A 158 22.38 -11.55 26.82
C ALA A 158 21.92 -10.60 25.71
N ASP A 159 22.12 -9.30 25.90
CA ASP A 159 21.66 -8.21 25.03
C ASP A 159 22.82 -7.54 24.23
N ASN A 160 24.00 -8.16 24.24
CA ASN A 160 25.24 -7.65 23.65
C ASN A 160 25.67 -6.25 24.16
N ALA A 161 25.24 -5.82 25.36
CA ALA A 161 25.55 -4.50 25.88
C ALA A 161 27.04 -4.25 26.14
N ASP A 162 27.57 -3.26 25.42
CA ASP A 162 28.89 -2.65 25.61
C ASP A 162 30.04 -3.63 25.33
N GLN A 163 30.65 -3.56 24.13
CA GLN A 163 31.79 -4.42 23.77
C GLN A 163 32.96 -4.31 24.77
N GLY A 164 33.04 -3.21 25.53
CA GLY A 164 34.02 -3.00 26.61
C GLY A 164 33.80 -3.85 27.87
N ASN A 165 32.61 -4.44 28.05
CA ASN A 165 32.28 -5.33 29.16
C ASN A 165 32.49 -6.82 28.84
N LYS A 166 33.00 -7.13 27.63
CA LYS A 166 33.35 -8.51 27.27
C LYS A 166 34.41 -9.05 28.23
N ILE A 167 34.12 -10.17 28.89
CA ILE A 167 35.08 -10.85 29.75
C ILE A 167 35.76 -11.93 28.90
N ALA A 168 37.08 -11.81 28.69
CA ALA A 168 37.84 -12.69 27.81
C ALA A 168 37.25 -12.83 26.39
N GLY A 169 36.66 -11.75 25.86
CA GLY A 169 36.05 -11.72 24.52
C GLY A 169 34.61 -12.24 24.44
N LYS A 170 34.04 -12.77 25.53
CA LYS A 170 32.66 -13.26 25.58
C LYS A 170 31.70 -12.24 26.18
N VAL A 171 30.47 -12.22 25.67
CA VAL A 171 29.37 -11.38 26.19
C VAL A 171 28.93 -11.94 27.56
N PRO A 172 28.79 -11.10 28.60
CA PRO A 172 28.26 -11.54 29.89
C PRO A 172 26.82 -12.07 29.74
N MET A 173 26.58 -13.29 30.23
CA MET A 173 25.28 -13.95 30.19
C MET A 173 24.53 -13.83 31.52
N HIS A 174 23.22 -13.63 31.46
CA HIS A 174 22.32 -13.57 32.61
C HIS A 174 21.53 -14.88 32.74
N LEU A 175 21.56 -15.50 33.92
CA LEU A 175 20.79 -16.71 34.19
C LEU A 175 19.30 -16.37 34.26
N VAL A 176 18.50 -16.97 33.38
CA VAL A 176 17.03 -16.83 33.35
C VAL A 176 16.38 -17.99 34.09
N TYR A 177 16.81 -19.21 33.79
CA TYR A 177 16.22 -20.42 34.35
C TYR A 177 17.29 -21.45 34.68
N ARG A 178 17.03 -22.25 35.72
CA ARG A 178 17.75 -23.49 36.03
C ARG A 178 16.76 -24.50 36.56
N THR A 179 16.89 -25.76 36.12
CA THR A 179 16.10 -26.87 36.67
C THR A 179 16.36 -27.01 38.18
N PRO A 180 15.32 -27.09 39.02
CA PRO A 180 15.48 -27.20 40.48
C PRO A 180 15.91 -28.61 40.95
N SER A 181 15.68 -29.62 40.11
CA SER A 181 15.99 -31.03 40.36
C SER A 181 16.07 -31.77 39.02
N ASP A 182 16.44 -33.05 39.08
CA ASP A 182 16.47 -33.95 37.93
C ASP A 182 15.13 -33.98 37.18
N ASN A 183 15.20 -33.76 35.88
CA ASN A 183 14.09 -33.86 34.96
C ASN A 183 14.14 -35.19 34.20
N LYS A 184 13.19 -36.08 34.49
CA LYS A 184 13.08 -37.39 33.82
C LYS A 184 11.93 -37.46 32.81
N ASN A 185 10.94 -36.59 32.94
CA ASN A 185 9.65 -36.75 32.26
C ASN A 185 9.14 -35.48 31.57
N GLN A 186 9.51 -34.28 32.03
CA GLN A 186 9.01 -33.05 31.44
C GLN A 186 9.73 -32.79 30.12
N ARG A 187 8.96 -32.66 29.04
CA ARG A 187 9.45 -32.49 27.68
C ARG A 187 9.14 -31.14 27.04
N GLU A 188 8.35 -30.31 27.72
CA GLU A 188 8.03 -28.96 27.29
C GLU A 188 8.33 -28.01 28.44
N PHE A 189 9.08 -26.96 28.15
CA PHE A 189 9.36 -25.88 29.10
C PHE A 189 9.09 -24.54 28.46
N GLU A 190 8.49 -23.66 29.25
CA GLU A 190 8.17 -22.30 28.86
C GLU A 190 8.60 -21.36 29.98
N PHE A 191 9.40 -20.36 29.63
CA PHE A 191 9.98 -19.41 30.57
C PHE A 191 9.57 -18.00 30.20
N ASP A 192 8.76 -17.37 31.06
CA ASP A 192 8.47 -15.95 30.94
C ASP A 192 9.73 -15.13 31.32
N LEU A 193 10.06 -14.17 30.46
CA LEU A 193 11.10 -13.20 30.72
C LEU A 193 10.46 -11.99 31.41
N ASN A 194 10.80 -11.80 32.68
CA ASN A 194 10.25 -10.73 33.49
C ASN A 194 11.31 -10.08 34.39
N ARG A 195 12.27 -9.41 33.76
CA ARG A 195 13.01 -8.25 34.29
C ARG A 195 13.75 -8.35 35.62
N GLY A 196 13.92 -9.51 36.24
CA GLY A 196 14.85 -9.67 37.37
C GLY A 196 14.65 -8.76 38.61
N GLU A 197 13.57 -7.97 38.73
CA GLU A 197 13.21 -7.20 39.93
C GLU A 197 11.69 -7.17 40.16
N LEU A 198 11.27 -7.54 41.38
CA LEU A 198 9.89 -7.52 41.86
C LEU A 198 9.39 -6.08 42.02
N ILE A 199 8.50 -5.65 41.14
CA ILE A 199 7.50 -4.63 41.44
C ILE A 199 6.18 -5.17 40.93
N ASN A 200 5.15 -5.19 41.78
CA ASN A 200 3.83 -5.74 41.46
C ASN A 200 3.34 -5.20 40.10
N PRO A 201 3.37 -6.01 39.03
CA PRO A 201 3.08 -5.50 37.71
C PRO A 201 1.60 -5.16 37.60
N THR A 202 1.29 -3.98 37.07
CA THR A 202 -0.06 -3.54 36.69
C THR A 202 -0.27 -3.92 35.22
N PRO A 203 -1.20 -4.84 34.91
CA PRO A 203 -1.52 -5.21 33.54
C PRO A 203 -1.86 -3.98 32.69
N GLY A 204 -1.23 -3.85 31.52
CA GLY A 204 -1.40 -2.71 30.62
C GLY A 204 -0.56 -1.47 30.95
N VAL A 205 0.31 -1.54 31.97
CA VAL A 205 1.22 -0.44 32.37
C VAL A 205 2.66 -0.94 32.53
N ASP A 206 2.85 -2.13 33.08
CA ASP A 206 4.17 -2.75 33.27
C ASP A 206 4.49 -3.73 32.12
N PHE A 207 5.76 -3.77 31.73
CA PHE A 207 6.26 -4.52 30.59
C PHE A 207 6.38 -6.02 30.85
N ALA A 208 6.20 -6.80 29.78
CA ALA A 208 6.67 -8.17 29.66
C ALA A 208 7.93 -8.21 28.77
N GLY A 209 8.96 -8.92 29.23
CA GLY A 209 10.14 -9.25 28.44
C GLY A 209 11.48 -8.72 28.95
N ASP A 210 12.55 -9.14 28.28
CA ASP A 210 13.93 -8.71 28.47
C ASP A 210 14.55 -8.35 27.11
N MET A 211 15.54 -7.46 27.14
CA MET A 211 16.33 -7.20 25.94
C MET A 211 17.26 -8.38 25.69
N VAL A 212 17.12 -9.03 24.53
CA VAL A 212 17.85 -10.26 24.22
C VAL A 212 18.41 -10.17 22.81
N ARG A 213 19.62 -10.70 22.63
CA ARG A 213 20.22 -11.04 21.34
C ARG A 213 20.75 -12.47 21.36
N PHE A 214 21.33 -12.90 22.47
CA PHE A 214 21.84 -14.26 22.61
C PHE A 214 20.97 -15.04 23.58
N VAL A 215 20.64 -16.28 23.21
CA VAL A 215 20.07 -17.29 24.12
C VAL A 215 21.04 -18.46 24.20
N GLN A 216 21.36 -18.90 25.41
CA GLN A 216 22.25 -20.04 25.66
C GLN A 216 21.52 -21.10 26.49
N VAL A 217 21.64 -22.35 26.08
CA VAL A 217 21.16 -23.51 26.84
C VAL A 217 22.37 -24.35 27.22
N VAL A 218 22.52 -24.65 28.50
CA VAL A 218 23.66 -25.39 29.06
C VAL A 218 23.14 -26.57 29.86
N ILE A 219 23.59 -27.78 29.53
CA ILE A 219 23.31 -28.98 30.34
C ILE A 219 24.23 -28.94 31.56
N THR A 220 23.67 -29.05 32.75
CA THR A 220 24.40 -28.90 34.02
C THR A 220 24.62 -30.20 34.77
N GLU A 221 23.80 -31.23 34.51
CA GLU A 221 23.98 -32.60 35.03
C GLU A 221 23.56 -33.62 33.96
N SER A 222 24.06 -34.84 34.08
CA SER A 222 23.77 -35.96 33.17
C SER A 222 23.87 -37.29 33.92
N ASP A 223 23.02 -38.27 33.57
CA ASP A 223 23.14 -39.66 34.05
C ASP A 223 24.24 -40.43 33.29
N GLY A 224 24.74 -39.86 32.20
CA GLY A 224 25.80 -40.44 31.37
C GLY A 224 25.46 -41.86 30.92
N ALA A 225 26.28 -42.83 31.34
CA ALA A 225 26.10 -44.23 30.99
C ALA A 225 25.02 -44.96 31.80
N ARG A 226 24.36 -44.31 32.78
CA ARG A 226 23.45 -44.95 33.74
C ARG A 226 22.04 -44.33 33.75
N ALA A 227 21.52 -43.92 32.59
CA ALA A 227 20.24 -43.21 32.51
C ALA A 227 19.03 -44.04 32.91
N VAL A 228 18.88 -45.22 32.32
CA VAL A 228 17.73 -46.12 32.57
C VAL A 228 18.24 -47.54 32.76
N GLU A 229 17.90 -48.15 33.89
CA GLU A 229 18.13 -49.59 34.11
C GLU A 229 17.18 -50.39 33.21
N VAL A 230 17.73 -51.33 32.45
CA VAL A 230 17.00 -52.18 31.48
C VAL A 230 17.29 -53.65 31.77
N SER A 231 16.44 -54.54 31.26
CA SER A 231 16.71 -55.98 31.32
C SER A 231 17.95 -56.36 30.49
N ALA A 232 18.54 -57.53 30.79
CA ALA A 232 19.66 -58.05 30.02
C ALA A 232 19.28 -58.28 28.54
N GLU A 233 18.06 -58.75 28.29
CA GLU A 233 17.52 -58.97 26.96
C GLU A 233 17.39 -57.66 26.17
N GLU A 234 16.84 -56.61 26.80
CA GLU A 234 16.74 -55.28 26.19
C GLU A 234 18.12 -54.69 25.94
N TYR A 235 19.04 -54.80 26.91
CA TYR A 235 20.40 -54.31 26.77
C TYR A 235 21.13 -54.96 25.60
N GLU A 236 20.96 -56.26 25.37
CA GLU A 236 21.57 -56.91 24.22
C GLU A 236 20.95 -56.51 22.88
N ALA A 237 19.67 -56.13 22.87
CA ALA A 237 18.99 -55.60 21.69
C ALA A 237 19.34 -54.14 21.36
N LEU A 238 19.87 -53.37 22.32
CA LEU A 238 20.30 -51.99 22.08
C LEU A 238 21.44 -51.92 21.06
N ALA A 239 21.41 -50.90 20.20
CA ALA A 239 22.56 -50.59 19.36
C ALA A 239 23.77 -50.22 20.24
N SER A 240 24.98 -50.50 19.78
CA SER A 240 26.21 -50.29 20.58
C SER A 240 26.37 -48.86 21.11
N ARG A 241 25.81 -47.86 20.42
CA ARG A 241 25.83 -46.43 20.83
C ARG A 241 24.83 -46.07 21.93
N ASP A 242 23.88 -46.96 22.22
CA ASP A 242 22.82 -46.78 23.22
C ASP A 242 23.08 -47.60 24.48
N LYS A 243 24.01 -48.56 24.42
CA LYS A 243 24.46 -49.35 25.57
C LYS A 243 25.25 -48.48 26.55
N GLY A 244 24.82 -48.47 27.80
CA GLY A 244 25.46 -47.81 28.92
C GLY A 244 26.33 -48.75 29.74
N ASP A 245 26.43 -48.49 31.04
CA ASP A 245 27.24 -49.30 31.95
C ASP A 245 26.58 -50.66 32.24
N VAL A 246 27.43 -51.67 32.47
CA VAL A 246 27.04 -52.92 33.11
C VAL A 246 27.65 -52.94 34.51
N VAL A 247 26.78 -52.85 35.52
CA VAL A 247 27.18 -52.72 36.92
C VAL A 247 27.10 -54.09 37.59
N PHE A 248 28.23 -54.57 38.08
CA PHE A 248 28.34 -55.84 38.76
C PHE A 248 28.32 -55.61 40.27
N ASN A 249 27.35 -56.16 40.99
CA ASN A 249 27.23 -55.97 42.44
C ASN A 249 27.69 -57.20 43.21
N LYS A 250 28.40 -57.01 44.31
CA LYS A 250 28.72 -58.06 45.28
C LYS A 250 27.77 -57.96 46.47
N GLN A 251 27.26 -59.10 46.93
CA GLN A 251 26.45 -59.17 48.14
C GLN A 251 27.33 -59.00 49.39
N VAL A 252 27.00 -58.05 50.25
CA VAL A 252 27.70 -57.79 51.52
C VAL A 252 26.69 -57.64 52.66
N GLY A 253 26.45 -58.73 53.40
CA GLY A 253 25.40 -58.77 54.42
C GLY A 253 24.01 -58.62 53.80
N GLU A 254 23.22 -57.66 54.28
CA GLU A 254 21.92 -57.28 53.70
C GLU A 254 22.04 -56.24 52.55
N GLY A 255 23.24 -55.75 52.25
CA GLY A 255 23.48 -54.73 51.22
C GLY A 255 24.24 -55.25 50.00
N GLU A 256 24.43 -54.34 49.04
CA GLU A 256 25.15 -54.55 47.78
C GLU A 256 26.28 -53.53 47.65
N VAL A 257 27.41 -53.94 47.05
CA VAL A 257 28.53 -53.05 46.72
C VAL A 257 28.97 -53.29 45.28
N GLU A 258 29.11 -52.22 44.51
CA GLU A 258 29.61 -52.29 43.13
C GLU A 258 31.06 -52.79 43.09
N VAL A 259 31.35 -53.70 42.16
CA VAL A 259 32.67 -54.29 41.94
C VAL A 259 32.99 -54.32 40.44
N GLU A 260 34.27 -54.36 40.10
CA GLU A 260 34.70 -54.54 38.70
C GLU A 260 34.30 -55.92 38.17
N ALA A 261 34.02 -56.02 36.86
CA ALA A 261 33.62 -57.28 36.21
C ALA A 261 34.61 -58.43 36.48
N ALA A 262 35.91 -58.15 36.44
CA ALA A 262 36.95 -59.15 36.73
C ALA A 262 36.89 -59.66 38.18
N ILE A 263 36.51 -58.80 39.13
CA ILE A 263 36.31 -59.17 40.54
C ILE A 263 35.04 -59.99 40.68
N TYR A 264 33.95 -59.58 40.03
CA TYR A 264 32.67 -60.30 40.03
C TYR A 264 32.83 -61.74 39.53
N GLU A 265 33.62 -61.95 38.47
CA GLU A 265 33.91 -63.28 37.94
C GLU A 265 34.85 -64.12 38.82
N ALA A 266 35.66 -63.48 39.67
CA ALA A 266 36.59 -64.16 40.57
C ALA A 266 36.01 -64.54 41.93
N ILE A 267 34.88 -63.94 42.35
CA ILE A 267 34.23 -64.26 43.64
C ILE A 267 33.23 -65.42 43.53
N ASP A 268 33.00 -66.09 44.66
CA ASP A 268 32.04 -67.20 44.78
C ASP A 268 30.65 -66.76 44.31
N SER A 269 30.00 -67.61 43.51
CA SER A 269 28.63 -67.43 43.02
C SER A 269 27.61 -67.08 44.12
N GLN A 270 27.81 -67.56 45.35
CA GLN A 270 26.93 -67.24 46.51
C GLN A 270 27.09 -65.81 47.02
N LEU A 271 28.18 -65.13 46.67
CA LEU A 271 28.48 -63.74 47.05
C LEU A 271 28.24 -62.75 45.90
N ARG A 272 27.81 -63.23 44.73
CA ARG A 272 27.47 -62.39 43.58
C ARG A 272 26.06 -61.81 43.78
N GLY A 273 25.97 -60.49 43.79
CA GLY A 273 24.71 -59.75 43.72
C GLY A 273 24.23 -59.59 42.27
N PRO A 274 23.15 -58.81 42.03
CA PRO A 274 22.58 -58.62 40.71
C PRO A 274 23.54 -57.89 39.77
N VAL A 275 23.56 -58.30 38.50
CA VAL A 275 24.14 -57.51 37.41
C VAL A 275 23.05 -56.59 36.88
N ARG A 276 23.33 -55.29 36.84
CA ARG A 276 22.40 -54.27 36.35
C ARG A 276 22.91 -53.73 35.02
N TYR A 277 22.02 -53.66 34.04
CA TYR A 277 22.33 -53.18 32.70
C TYR A 277 21.68 -51.83 32.51
N TYR A 278 22.42 -50.85 31.98
CA TYR A 278 21.91 -49.51 31.78
C TYR A 278 21.91 -49.14 30.30
N ARG A 279 20.88 -48.43 29.86
CA ARG A 279 20.92 -47.64 28.63
C ARG A 279 21.62 -46.31 28.94
N ARG A 280 22.47 -45.85 28.04
CA ARG A 280 23.09 -44.52 28.09
C ARG A 280 22.05 -43.42 27.87
N GLU A 281 22.24 -42.27 28.51
CA GLU A 281 21.42 -41.07 28.29
C GLU A 281 21.53 -40.61 26.84
N ARG A 282 20.40 -40.19 26.26
CA ARG A 282 20.30 -39.60 24.92
C ARG A 282 19.65 -38.20 25.05
N PRO A 283 20.35 -37.20 25.61
CA PRO A 283 19.79 -35.89 25.87
C PRO A 283 19.51 -35.16 24.55
N ARG A 284 18.22 -35.02 24.17
CA ARG A 284 17.81 -34.53 22.85
C ARG A 284 16.79 -33.41 22.92
N LEU A 285 17.21 -32.22 22.49
CA LEU A 285 16.35 -31.07 22.32
C LEU A 285 15.85 -31.02 20.88
N ALA A 286 14.55 -30.92 20.68
CA ALA A 286 13.91 -30.88 19.37
C ALA A 286 13.74 -29.43 18.88
N GLU A 287 13.26 -28.52 19.74
CA GLU A 287 13.02 -27.12 19.33
C GLU A 287 13.46 -26.11 20.39
N LEU A 288 13.87 -24.93 19.92
CA LEU A 288 14.05 -23.72 20.72
C LEU A 288 13.18 -22.62 20.13
N ALA A 289 12.28 -22.06 20.93
CA ALA A 289 11.47 -20.91 20.57
C ALA A 289 11.86 -19.69 21.41
N VAL A 290 11.87 -18.51 20.80
CA VAL A 290 12.10 -17.23 21.49
C VAL A 290 11.05 -16.25 21.00
N TYR A 291 10.05 -15.99 21.83
CA TYR A 291 8.96 -15.09 21.49
C TYR A 291 9.34 -13.65 21.83
N GLU A 292 9.05 -12.73 20.93
CA GLU A 292 9.19 -11.30 21.13
C GLU A 292 7.83 -10.59 21.17
N LEU A 293 7.79 -9.39 21.77
CA LEU A 293 6.58 -8.57 21.90
C LEU A 293 5.80 -8.45 20.57
N GLY A 294 6.55 -8.32 19.48
CA GLY A 294 6.08 -8.35 18.10
C GLY A 294 7.23 -8.08 17.16
N LYS A 295 7.01 -8.17 15.84
CA LYS A 295 8.07 -7.81 14.89
C LYS A 295 8.43 -6.33 15.02
N ASN A 296 9.71 -6.04 15.25
CA ASN A 296 10.19 -4.66 15.34
C ASN A 296 10.19 -3.98 13.96
N ILE A 297 9.23 -3.10 13.72
CA ILE A 297 9.00 -2.39 12.45
C ILE A 297 10.13 -1.42 12.11
N SER A 298 10.92 -0.96 13.09
CA SER A 298 12.03 -0.06 12.81
C SER A 298 13.19 -0.76 12.08
N GLN A 299 13.32 -2.07 12.23
CA GLN A 299 14.38 -2.85 11.58
C GLN A 299 14.10 -3.06 10.09
N GLY A 300 15.13 -2.88 9.28
CA GLY A 300 15.03 -2.94 7.82
C GLY A 300 14.37 -1.72 7.18
N MET A 301 13.94 -0.71 7.95
CA MET A 301 13.22 0.44 7.37
C MET A 301 14.08 1.22 6.38
N VAL A 302 15.39 1.35 6.64
CA VAL A 302 16.33 2.05 5.76
C VAL A 302 16.80 1.15 4.62
N LEU A 303 17.19 -0.10 4.91
CA LEU A 303 17.81 -1.00 3.93
C LEU A 303 16.79 -1.65 2.98
N ASP A 304 15.65 -2.11 3.50
CA ASP A 304 14.68 -2.91 2.74
C ASP A 304 13.57 -2.01 2.15
N ARG A 305 13.17 -0.97 2.90
CA ARG A 305 12.00 -0.15 2.58
C ARG A 305 12.32 1.27 2.13
N ASN A 306 13.61 1.61 2.00
CA ASN A 306 14.09 2.93 1.57
C ASN A 306 13.49 4.10 2.39
N GLY A 307 13.18 3.83 3.66
CA GLY A 307 12.84 4.82 4.66
C GLY A 307 14.08 5.59 5.14
N SER A 308 13.90 6.46 6.13
CA SER A 308 14.96 7.33 6.61
C SER A 308 14.92 7.50 8.12
N ALA A 309 16.07 7.83 8.70
CA ALA A 309 16.23 8.14 10.10
C ALA A 309 16.97 9.48 10.23
N GLU A 310 16.29 10.50 10.75
CA GLU A 310 16.77 11.87 10.82
C GLU A 310 16.75 12.38 12.26
N SER A 311 17.62 13.35 12.54
CA SER A 311 17.72 13.98 13.84
C SER A 311 17.93 15.48 13.66
N SER A 312 17.40 16.25 14.60
CA SER A 312 17.70 17.68 14.69
C SER A 312 19.13 17.98 15.19
N HIS A 313 19.92 16.96 15.53
CA HIS A 313 21.34 17.07 15.87
C HIS A 313 22.21 16.54 14.73
N ASP A 314 23.44 17.03 14.62
CA ASP A 314 24.41 16.54 13.64
C ASP A 314 24.68 15.04 13.80
N GLY A 315 24.46 14.27 12.74
CA GLY A 315 24.73 12.84 12.67
C GLY A 315 23.53 12.02 12.18
N SER A 316 23.82 10.88 11.55
CA SER A 316 22.78 9.89 11.23
C SER A 316 22.37 9.14 12.49
N VAL A 317 21.06 8.94 12.66
CA VAL A 317 20.49 8.15 13.77
C VAL A 317 20.01 6.77 13.32
N GLY A 318 20.41 6.32 12.12
CA GLY A 318 20.11 4.96 11.63
C GLY A 318 20.59 3.85 12.54
N ASN A 319 21.67 4.06 13.30
CA ASN A 319 22.20 3.09 14.27
C ASN A 319 21.27 2.84 15.48
N LEU A 320 20.20 3.63 15.64
CA LEU A 320 19.21 3.41 16.69
C LEU A 320 18.12 2.41 16.28
N VAL A 321 18.09 1.96 15.04
CA VAL A 321 17.03 1.11 14.48
C VAL A 321 17.60 -0.08 13.70
N ASP A 322 18.91 -0.33 13.83
CA ASP A 322 19.61 -1.37 13.10
C ASP A 322 19.58 -2.72 13.83
N GLY A 323 19.10 -2.76 15.08
CA GLY A 323 19.08 -3.97 15.90
C GLY A 323 20.44 -4.36 16.49
N GLU A 324 21.48 -3.53 16.39
CA GLU A 324 22.78 -3.82 16.97
C GLU A 324 22.90 -3.34 18.43
N GLY A 325 22.00 -2.44 18.87
CA GLY A 325 21.98 -1.94 20.24
C GLY A 325 23.13 -1.00 20.62
N THR A 326 23.76 -0.39 19.61
CA THR A 326 24.87 0.58 19.77
C THR A 326 24.32 1.93 20.20
N TYR A 327 24.79 2.47 21.34
CA TYR A 327 24.26 3.73 21.84
C TYR A 327 24.80 4.98 21.11
N LEU A 328 23.90 5.93 20.84
CA LEU A 328 24.23 7.31 20.49
C LEU A 328 24.01 8.23 21.69
N THR A 329 24.90 9.21 21.85
CA THR A 329 24.82 10.19 22.95
C THR A 329 24.28 11.52 22.45
N PHE A 330 23.15 11.95 23.00
CA PHE A 330 22.50 13.23 22.75
C PHE A 330 22.76 14.18 23.90
N ASN A 331 23.36 15.34 23.63
CA ASN A 331 23.60 16.36 24.65
C ASN A 331 22.32 17.18 24.89
N LEU A 332 21.82 17.17 26.13
CA LEU A 332 20.63 17.89 26.56
C LEU A 332 21.04 19.16 27.32
N LYS A 333 20.49 20.32 26.94
CA LYS A 333 20.66 21.57 27.71
C LYS A 333 19.74 21.58 28.93
N ALA A 334 20.18 22.23 30.01
CA ALA A 334 19.45 22.28 31.28
C ALA A 334 18.05 22.93 31.14
N PHE A 335 17.04 22.33 31.80
CA PHE A 335 15.66 22.81 31.80
C PHE A 335 15.42 23.78 32.96
N GLN A 336 14.92 25.00 32.65
CA GLN A 336 14.14 25.79 33.61
C GLN A 336 12.68 25.39 33.41
N THR A 337 12.04 24.83 34.43
CA THR A 337 10.60 24.49 34.40
C THR A 337 9.78 25.76 34.21
N GLY A 338 9.29 26.02 33.00
CA GLY A 338 8.38 27.15 32.73
C GLY A 338 8.06 27.39 31.25
N ASN A 339 9.07 27.48 30.39
CA ASN A 339 8.92 27.83 28.97
C ASN A 339 9.61 26.79 28.08
N VAL A 340 8.86 25.76 27.68
CA VAL A 340 9.40 24.63 26.92
C VAL A 340 8.49 24.35 25.73
N GLU A 341 9.01 24.53 24.52
CA GLU A 341 8.33 24.17 23.28
C GLU A 341 8.82 22.81 22.76
N PHE A 342 7.88 22.00 22.26
CA PHE A 342 8.18 20.77 21.53
C PHE A 342 8.30 21.09 20.04
N GLY A 343 9.25 20.47 19.34
CA GLY A 343 9.35 20.53 17.89
C GLY A 343 10.68 21.04 17.33
N GLU A 344 11.49 21.75 18.12
CA GLU A 344 12.85 22.14 17.68
C GLU A 344 13.85 20.98 17.71
N ARG A 345 13.66 20.01 18.62
CA ARG A 345 14.51 18.82 18.72
C ARG A 345 13.72 17.54 18.54
N PHE A 346 14.24 16.66 17.70
CA PHE A 346 13.55 15.43 17.33
C PHE A 346 14.50 14.33 16.88
N LEU A 347 14.02 13.10 17.02
CA LEU A 347 14.39 11.95 16.19
C LEU A 347 13.18 11.66 15.30
N GLU A 348 13.37 11.50 14.00
CA GLU A 348 12.30 11.24 13.04
C GLU A 348 12.64 10.02 12.20
N PHE A 349 11.65 9.17 11.98
CA PHE A 349 11.78 7.91 11.27
C PHE A 349 10.68 7.82 10.21
N ASP A 350 11.07 7.73 8.94
CA ASP A 350 10.19 7.26 7.85
C ASP A 350 10.32 5.73 7.78
N LEU A 351 9.24 5.03 8.05
CA LEU A 351 9.20 3.56 8.07
C LEU A 351 9.25 2.95 6.66
N GLY A 352 9.14 3.77 5.61
CA GLY A 352 9.11 3.37 4.20
C GLY A 352 7.73 2.85 3.74
N ALA A 353 6.93 2.33 4.67
CA ALA A 353 5.55 1.88 4.47
C ALA A 353 4.65 2.33 5.62
N SER A 354 3.33 2.21 5.43
CA SER A 354 2.33 2.49 6.47
C SER A 354 2.10 1.26 7.34
N TYR A 355 1.89 1.46 8.64
CA TYR A 355 1.65 0.43 9.65
C TYR A 355 0.59 0.87 10.66
N TRP A 356 -0.07 -0.08 11.32
CA TRP A 356 -0.87 0.17 12.52
C TRP A 356 0.05 0.18 13.74
N LEU A 357 0.48 1.36 14.17
CA LEU A 357 1.42 1.48 15.29
C LEU A 357 0.67 1.61 16.61
N ASP A 358 1.12 0.90 17.63
CA ASP A 358 0.58 1.04 18.97
C ASP A 358 1.66 1.16 20.05
N THR A 359 2.93 0.91 19.71
CA THR A 359 4.01 0.94 20.69
C THR A 359 5.27 1.56 20.11
N VAL A 360 5.86 2.50 20.84
CA VAL A 360 7.23 2.98 20.60
C VAL A 360 8.06 2.78 21.86
N GLN A 361 9.18 2.09 21.74
CA GLN A 361 10.06 1.76 22.84
C GLN A 361 11.44 2.38 22.65
N LEU A 362 11.95 2.97 23.72
CA LEU A 362 13.27 3.58 23.80
C LEU A 362 14.13 2.77 24.76
N TRP A 363 15.31 2.36 24.32
CA TRP A 363 16.31 1.74 25.18
C TRP A 363 17.46 2.71 25.44
N TYR A 364 18.00 2.69 26.65
CA TYR A 364 19.08 3.58 27.09
C TYR A 364 20.28 2.82 27.62
N SER A 365 21.47 3.41 27.47
CA SER A 365 22.68 2.98 28.18
C SER A 365 22.87 3.82 29.44
N LEU A 366 22.67 3.21 30.62
CA LEU A 366 22.91 3.85 31.92
C LEU A 366 24.34 3.68 32.44
N SER A 367 25.20 2.94 31.72
CA SER A 367 26.56 2.60 32.13
C SER A 367 27.58 3.71 31.81
N VAL A 368 28.48 4.04 32.74
CA VAL A 368 29.70 4.81 32.50
C VAL A 368 30.91 4.20 33.21
N ALA A 369 32.11 4.53 32.73
CA ALA A 369 33.35 4.28 33.45
C ALA A 369 33.24 4.84 34.89
N GLY A 370 33.12 3.94 35.87
CA GLY A 370 33.02 4.28 37.30
C GLY A 370 31.62 4.23 37.94
N GLY A 371 30.54 3.84 37.23
CA GLY A 371 29.22 3.61 37.86
C GLY A 371 27.99 3.76 36.95
N ARG A 372 26.79 3.83 37.55
CA ARG A 372 25.50 4.08 36.88
C ARG A 372 25.19 5.58 36.86
N LEU A 373 24.91 6.17 35.69
CA LEU A 373 24.45 7.56 35.59
C LEU A 373 22.93 7.63 35.71
N ALA A 374 22.44 8.18 36.82
CA ALA A 374 21.06 8.65 36.89
C ALA A 374 20.88 9.81 35.88
N GLY A 375 19.88 9.70 34.98
CA GLY A 375 19.55 10.77 34.02
C GLY A 375 20.19 10.64 32.63
N ALA A 376 20.64 9.45 32.22
CA ALA A 376 21.10 9.17 30.86
C ALA A 376 19.95 8.93 29.84
N SER A 377 18.75 9.46 30.08
CA SER A 377 17.52 9.26 29.28
C SER A 377 16.86 10.59 28.90
N PHE A 378 15.85 10.57 28.01
CA PHE A 378 15.07 11.78 27.71
C PHE A 378 14.13 12.10 28.87
N HIS A 379 14.38 13.20 29.59
CA HIS A 379 13.56 13.59 30.76
C HIS A 379 12.12 13.98 30.45
N ARG A 380 11.82 14.35 29.22
CA ARG A 380 10.46 14.62 28.72
C ARG A 380 10.51 14.49 27.21
N TYR A 381 9.51 13.87 26.60
CA TYR A 381 9.35 13.81 25.15
C TYR A 381 7.89 13.53 24.80
N ALA A 382 7.57 13.67 23.53
CA ALA A 382 6.30 13.30 22.94
C ALA A 382 6.58 12.34 21.78
N ILE A 383 5.82 11.26 21.71
CA ILE A 383 5.73 10.44 20.51
C ILE A 383 4.72 11.14 19.58
N GLN A 384 5.12 11.37 18.34
CA GLN A 384 4.27 11.93 17.30
C GLN A 384 4.24 10.98 16.12
N THR A 385 3.08 10.83 15.49
CA THR A 385 2.89 9.97 14.33
C THR A 385 2.28 10.75 13.17
N SER A 386 2.58 10.34 11.94
CA SER A 386 1.98 10.90 10.73
C SER A 386 1.80 9.82 9.67
N ASP A 387 0.69 9.87 8.95
CA ASP A 387 0.43 9.09 7.73
C ASP A 387 1.01 9.77 6.48
N GLY A 388 1.63 10.95 6.63
CA GLY A 388 2.16 11.75 5.52
C GLY A 388 1.22 12.87 5.05
N THR A 389 0.02 12.98 5.62
CA THR A 389 -0.92 14.07 5.29
C THR A 389 -0.25 15.44 5.46
N PRO A 390 -0.33 16.36 4.48
CA PRO A 390 0.25 17.69 4.60
C PRO A 390 -0.42 18.54 5.70
N ALA A 391 0.36 19.32 6.45
CA ALA A 391 -0.17 20.27 7.43
C ALA A 391 -0.57 21.62 6.77
N PRO A 392 -1.60 22.32 7.28
CA PRO A 392 -1.93 23.70 6.85
C PRO A 392 -0.77 24.65 7.20
N GLY A 393 0.08 24.98 6.22
CA GLY A 393 1.29 25.79 6.41
C GLY A 393 2.59 25.13 5.95
N GLY A 394 2.54 23.88 5.48
CA GLY A 394 3.70 23.13 4.99
C GLY A 394 4.18 22.07 5.99
N GLY A 395 4.94 21.10 5.50
CA GLY A 395 5.33 19.92 6.29
C GLY A 395 4.20 18.89 6.44
N ARG A 396 4.30 18.03 7.46
CA ARG A 396 3.36 16.93 7.74
C ARG A 396 2.48 17.24 8.93
N LEU A 397 1.24 16.75 8.89
CA LEU A 397 0.32 16.74 10.01
C LEU A 397 0.76 15.67 11.01
N TRP A 398 1.14 16.11 12.20
CA TRP A 398 1.56 15.24 13.29
C TRP A 398 0.45 15.08 14.33
N ARG A 399 0.19 13.84 14.74
CA ARG A 399 -0.69 13.50 15.86
C ARG A 399 0.18 13.13 17.05
N VAL A 400 -0.25 13.48 18.27
CA VAL A 400 0.50 13.18 19.50
C VAL A 400 -0.25 12.10 20.29
N PRO A 401 0.01 10.81 20.05
CA PRO A 401 -0.65 9.74 20.79
C PRO A 401 -0.19 9.62 22.24
N ALA A 402 1.07 9.97 22.55
CA ALA A 402 1.65 9.80 23.88
C ALA A 402 2.63 10.93 24.25
N GLN A 403 2.56 11.38 25.50
CA GLN A 403 3.52 12.30 26.10
C GLN A 403 4.09 11.71 27.39
N VAL A 404 5.41 11.76 27.53
CA VAL A 404 6.14 11.04 28.58
C VAL A 404 7.02 12.02 29.34
N ARG A 405 7.11 11.81 30.66
CA ARG A 405 8.13 12.42 31.51
C ARG A 405 9.10 11.31 31.89
N GLY A 406 10.34 11.43 31.45
CA GLY A 406 11.35 10.41 31.61
C GLY A 406 11.59 10.08 33.06
N LEU A 407 11.59 8.78 33.35
CA LEU A 407 11.64 8.23 34.71
C LEU A 407 13.07 7.89 35.15
N GLY A 408 14.07 8.12 34.29
CA GLY A 408 15.47 7.75 34.55
C GLY A 408 15.74 6.24 34.50
N THR A 409 14.89 5.51 33.79
CA THR A 409 14.95 4.06 33.60
C THR A 409 15.86 3.66 32.44
N ALA A 410 16.25 2.38 32.37
CA ALA A 410 17.10 1.84 31.30
C ALA A 410 16.35 1.69 29.96
N TYR A 411 15.03 1.84 29.99
CA TYR A 411 14.13 1.80 28.84
C TYR A 411 12.85 2.55 29.17
N GLU A 412 12.08 2.89 28.16
CA GLU A 412 10.73 3.45 28.27
C GLU A 412 9.85 2.87 27.17
N VAL A 413 8.62 2.50 27.52
CA VAL A 413 7.67 1.82 26.63
C VAL A 413 6.43 2.70 26.54
N ASN A 414 6.06 3.06 25.31
CA ASN A 414 5.00 4.01 25.05
C ASN A 414 3.90 3.34 24.25
N THR A 415 2.90 2.81 24.94
CA THR A 415 1.73 2.19 24.34
C THR A 415 0.61 3.21 24.14
N PHE A 416 -0.09 3.11 23.02
CA PHE A 416 -1.22 3.96 22.64
C PHE A 416 -2.18 3.19 21.72
N GLU A 417 -3.37 3.75 21.45
CA GLU A 417 -4.34 3.13 20.54
C GLU A 417 -3.74 2.91 19.15
N PRO A 418 -3.98 1.74 18.51
CA PRO A 418 -3.48 1.46 17.15
C PRO A 418 -3.79 2.60 16.18
N THR A 419 -2.73 3.21 15.66
CA THR A 419 -2.79 4.42 14.83
C THR A 419 -2.10 4.15 13.49
N PRO A 420 -2.77 4.39 12.35
CA PRO A 420 -2.13 4.23 11.05
C PRO A 420 -1.08 5.32 10.86
N ALA A 421 0.16 4.93 10.59
CA ALA A 421 1.28 5.85 10.46
C ALA A 421 2.39 5.28 9.57
N ARG A 422 3.08 6.18 8.86
CA ARG A 422 4.32 5.91 8.13
C ARG A 422 5.52 6.62 8.78
N PHE A 423 5.28 7.76 9.41
CA PHE A 423 6.31 8.55 10.05
C PHE A 423 6.12 8.54 11.57
N VAL A 424 7.22 8.34 12.29
CA VAL A 424 7.28 8.43 13.75
C VAL A 424 8.30 9.47 14.15
N ARG A 425 7.96 10.34 15.09
CA ARG A 425 8.84 11.36 15.62
C ARG A 425 8.86 11.34 17.14
N ILE A 426 10.06 11.31 17.70
CA ILE A 426 10.31 11.45 19.13
C ILE A 426 10.74 12.89 19.36
N ALA A 427 9.77 13.76 19.65
CA ALA A 427 10.00 15.18 19.88
C ALA A 427 10.33 15.41 21.35
N TYR A 428 11.46 16.05 21.63
CA TYR A 428 11.88 16.32 23.00
C TYR A 428 12.22 17.80 23.17
N PRO A 429 12.02 18.34 24.37
CA PRO A 429 12.11 19.76 24.59
C PRO A 429 13.53 20.30 24.50
N PHE A 430 13.63 21.56 24.08
CA PHE A 430 14.83 22.36 24.17
C PHE A 430 14.65 23.54 25.14
N SER A 431 15.76 24.03 25.69
CA SER A 431 15.82 25.23 26.53
C SER A 431 16.99 26.10 26.07
N SER A 432 16.71 27.37 25.80
CA SER A 432 17.72 28.40 25.54
C SER A 432 18.25 28.95 26.87
N SER A 433 19.29 28.34 27.45
CA SER A 433 19.97 28.93 28.62
C SER A 433 21.22 29.70 28.20
N GLU A 434 21.36 30.96 28.63
CA GLU A 434 22.59 31.76 28.50
C GLU A 434 23.79 31.16 29.28
N SER A 435 23.54 30.27 30.24
CA SER A 435 24.57 29.73 31.15
C SER A 435 25.48 28.64 30.55
N GLY A 436 25.20 28.16 29.33
CA GLY A 436 26.08 27.27 28.56
C GLY A 436 26.46 25.93 29.20
N ARG A 437 25.90 25.55 30.37
CA ARG A 437 26.24 24.29 31.04
C ARG A 437 25.51 23.12 30.37
N GLU A 438 26.20 22.44 29.47
CA GLU A 438 25.87 21.08 29.01
C GLU A 438 26.05 20.11 30.18
N GLY A 439 24.96 19.66 30.80
CA GLY A 439 25.02 18.77 31.96
C GLY A 439 24.40 17.40 31.70
N ASN A 440 23.22 17.35 31.07
CA ASN A 440 22.46 16.11 30.93
C ASN A 440 22.68 15.51 29.54
N LYS A 441 22.69 14.19 29.45
CA LYS A 441 22.88 13.45 28.19
C LYS A 441 21.81 12.38 28.11
N ALA A 442 21.22 12.15 26.95
CA ALA A 442 20.49 10.90 26.70
C ALA A 442 21.40 9.95 25.92
N ARG A 443 21.48 8.69 26.32
CA ARG A 443 22.24 7.66 25.61
C ARG A 443 21.30 6.62 25.06
N VAL A 444 20.71 6.88 23.91
CA VAL A 444 19.73 5.98 23.30
C VAL A 444 20.50 4.83 22.64
N ARG A 445 20.15 3.59 22.99
CA ARG A 445 20.67 2.35 22.39
C ARG A 445 19.87 1.93 21.18
N GLU A 446 18.55 1.91 21.32
CA GLU A 446 17.64 1.39 20.30
C GLU A 446 16.30 2.12 20.41
N VAL A 447 15.64 2.32 19.27
CA VAL A 447 14.25 2.69 19.13
C VAL A 447 13.54 1.54 18.43
N GLN A 448 12.63 0.90 19.16
CA GLN A 448 11.83 -0.20 18.63
C GLN A 448 10.40 0.30 18.44
N ILE A 449 9.78 -0.10 17.33
CA ILE A 449 8.45 0.34 16.93
C ILE A 449 7.62 -0.90 16.64
N TYR A 450 6.45 -1.01 17.27
CA TYR A 450 5.59 -2.17 17.15
C TYR A 450 4.16 -1.78 16.80
N GLY A 451 3.47 -2.77 16.26
CA GLY A 451 2.14 -2.68 15.72
C GLY A 451 1.62 -4.08 15.42
N GLU A 452 0.34 -4.17 15.08
CA GLU A 452 -0.29 -5.42 14.67
C GLU A 452 -1.32 -5.16 13.57
N GLY A 453 -1.37 -6.04 12.58
CA GLY A 453 -2.37 -5.99 11.52
C GLY A 453 -1.80 -5.95 10.11
N HIS A 454 -2.71 -6.02 9.14
CA HIS A 454 -2.40 -5.77 7.74
C HIS A 454 -1.96 -4.33 7.53
N HIS A 455 -1.05 -4.11 6.59
CA HIS A 455 -0.64 -2.75 6.23
C HIS A 455 -1.88 -1.87 5.91
N PRO A 456 -2.03 -0.68 6.55
CA PRO A 456 -3.16 0.23 6.30
C PRO A 456 -3.29 0.63 4.83
N GLU A 457 -2.17 0.66 4.12
CA GLU A 457 -2.08 1.03 2.73
C GLU A 457 -0.88 0.37 2.07
N VAL A 458 -1.11 -0.20 0.89
CA VAL A 458 -0.06 -0.73 0.01
C VAL A 458 -0.32 -0.28 -1.42
N GLU A 459 0.74 0.17 -2.09
CA GLU A 459 0.71 0.58 -3.49
C GLU A 459 1.61 -0.34 -4.31
N LEU A 460 1.10 -0.77 -5.46
CA LEU A 460 1.84 -1.53 -6.46
C LEU A 460 1.77 -0.81 -7.80
N GLU A 461 2.91 -0.69 -8.47
CA GLU A 461 2.99 -0.16 -9.83
C GLU A 461 3.54 -1.21 -10.79
N SER A 462 2.88 -1.39 -11.93
CA SER A 462 3.40 -2.25 -12.98
C SER A 462 4.66 -1.63 -13.59
N GLY A 463 5.60 -2.47 -14.02
CA GLY A 463 6.56 -2.06 -15.05
C GLY A 463 5.85 -1.56 -16.33
N LEU A 464 6.63 -1.03 -17.28
CA LEU A 464 6.14 -0.59 -18.58
C LEU A 464 5.46 -1.73 -19.35
N ILE A 465 4.22 -1.51 -19.83
CA ILE A 465 3.47 -2.50 -20.61
C ILE A 465 3.39 -2.04 -22.08
N PRO A 466 4.19 -2.64 -22.99
CA PRO A 466 4.13 -2.34 -24.42
C PRO A 466 2.94 -3.04 -25.08
N LEU A 467 2.08 -2.28 -25.77
CA LEU A 467 0.87 -2.78 -26.43
C LEU A 467 1.10 -3.32 -27.85
N GLN A 468 2.37 -3.38 -28.28
CA GLN A 468 2.79 -3.82 -29.62
C GLN A 468 2.12 -3.02 -30.75
N GLY A 469 2.09 -1.70 -30.58
CA GLY A 469 1.44 -0.76 -31.50
C GLY A 469 0.42 0.11 -30.76
N ALA A 470 -0.10 1.12 -31.46
CA ALA A 470 -1.13 1.98 -30.89
C ALA A 470 -2.43 1.18 -30.74
N LYS A 471 -3.04 1.20 -29.54
CA LYS A 471 -4.33 0.54 -29.27
C LYS A 471 -5.33 1.54 -28.70
N ASN A 472 -6.58 1.43 -29.12
CA ASN A 472 -7.70 2.14 -28.53
C ASN A 472 -8.15 1.41 -27.27
N LEU A 473 -8.03 2.05 -26.10
CA LEU A 473 -8.29 1.40 -24.82
C LEU A 473 -9.79 1.46 -24.51
N VAL A 474 -10.38 0.33 -24.15
CA VAL A 474 -11.83 0.17 -24.06
C VAL A 474 -12.29 0.18 -22.61
N SER A 475 -11.95 -0.84 -21.84
CA SER A 475 -12.42 -1.02 -20.47
C SER A 475 -11.38 -1.70 -19.60
N ILE A 476 -11.47 -1.45 -18.30
CA ILE A 476 -10.65 -2.10 -17.30
C ILE A 476 -11.53 -2.89 -16.34
N GLU A 477 -11.20 -4.15 -16.15
CA GLU A 477 -11.86 -5.10 -15.28
C GLU A 477 -10.85 -5.56 -14.22
N TRP A 478 -11.32 -5.79 -13.00
CA TRP A 478 -10.54 -6.46 -11.97
C TRP A 478 -11.42 -7.35 -11.11
N GLU A 479 -10.79 -8.33 -10.48
CA GLU A 479 -11.40 -9.25 -9.52
C GLU A 479 -10.71 -9.06 -8.18
N ALA A 480 -11.48 -8.71 -7.15
CA ALA A 480 -10.98 -8.40 -5.82
C ALA A 480 -12.04 -8.71 -4.76
N ASP A 481 -11.60 -9.16 -3.58
CA ASP A 481 -12.45 -9.26 -2.41
C ASP A 481 -12.21 -8.04 -1.52
N THR A 482 -13.27 -7.26 -1.29
CA THR A 482 -13.21 -6.03 -0.46
C THR A 482 -14.18 -6.14 0.72
N PRO A 483 -13.82 -6.83 1.82
CA PRO A 483 -14.59 -6.81 3.06
C PRO A 483 -14.88 -5.37 3.55
N PRO A 484 -15.89 -5.16 4.41
CA PRO A 484 -16.16 -3.85 4.99
C PRO A 484 -14.91 -3.21 5.60
N GLY A 485 -14.70 -1.91 5.36
CA GLY A 485 -13.53 -1.19 5.85
C GLY A 485 -12.28 -1.32 4.96
N THR A 486 -12.34 -2.07 3.86
CA THR A 486 -11.22 -2.25 2.92
C THR A 486 -11.56 -1.71 1.53
N SER A 487 -10.54 -1.37 0.73
CA SER A 487 -10.75 -0.94 -0.65
C SER A 487 -9.60 -1.29 -1.58
N VAL A 488 -9.91 -1.44 -2.87
CA VAL A 488 -8.96 -1.59 -3.97
C VAL A 488 -9.21 -0.47 -4.96
N GLN A 489 -8.17 0.28 -5.30
CA GLN A 489 -8.20 1.35 -6.30
C GLN A 489 -7.25 1.01 -7.44
N ILE A 490 -7.74 1.04 -8.68
CA ILE A 490 -6.95 0.84 -9.88
C ILE A 490 -6.86 2.15 -10.66
N GLN A 491 -5.68 2.45 -11.19
CA GLN A 491 -5.43 3.61 -12.05
C GLN A 491 -4.55 3.21 -13.23
N THR A 492 -4.69 3.97 -14.32
CA THR A 492 -3.88 3.81 -15.53
C THR A 492 -3.18 5.12 -15.87
N ARG A 493 -2.08 5.04 -16.61
CA ARG A 493 -1.57 6.14 -17.42
C ARG A 493 -0.95 5.56 -18.69
N THR A 494 -0.88 6.37 -19.73
CA THR A 494 -0.54 5.92 -21.08
C THR A 494 0.35 6.94 -21.79
N GLY A 495 1.11 6.47 -22.79
CA GLY A 495 2.03 7.29 -23.59
C GLY A 495 2.53 6.57 -24.83
N ASN A 496 3.31 7.26 -25.67
CA ASN A 496 3.94 6.70 -26.87
C ASN A 496 5.47 6.75 -26.81
N GLU A 497 6.05 7.67 -26.04
CA GLU A 497 7.49 7.81 -25.92
C GLU A 497 7.99 7.04 -24.72
N VAL A 498 9.17 6.42 -24.85
CA VAL A 498 9.90 5.84 -23.73
C VAL A 498 11.25 6.53 -23.63
N SER A 499 11.73 6.71 -22.42
CA SER A 499 13.07 7.23 -22.15
C SER A 499 13.91 6.17 -21.46
N GLU A 500 15.23 6.31 -21.53
CA GLU A 500 16.15 5.46 -20.78
C GLU A 500 16.46 6.12 -19.43
N ALA A 501 16.23 5.39 -18.35
CA ALA A 501 16.72 5.72 -17.02
C ALA A 501 17.83 4.74 -16.65
N TYR A 502 18.86 5.22 -15.96
CA TYR A 502 19.99 4.39 -15.55
C TYR A 502 20.01 4.26 -14.02
N ARG A 503 20.09 3.02 -13.53
CA ARG A 503 20.43 2.71 -12.14
C ARG A 503 21.89 2.32 -12.07
N TYR A 504 22.65 2.99 -11.21
CA TYR A 504 24.09 2.77 -11.10
C TYR A 504 24.36 1.98 -9.82
N TYR A 505 25.17 0.94 -9.89
CA TYR A 505 25.51 0.12 -8.75
C TYR A 505 27.00 0.21 -8.46
N ASP A 506 27.43 0.20 -7.21
CA ASP A 506 28.86 0.03 -6.90
C ASP A 506 29.30 -1.44 -7.05
N SER A 507 30.60 -1.70 -6.90
CA SER A 507 31.15 -3.06 -7.03
C SER A 507 30.62 -4.05 -6.00
N GLY A 508 30.01 -3.57 -4.91
CA GLY A 508 29.33 -4.38 -3.90
C GLY A 508 27.85 -4.64 -4.23
N GLY A 509 27.34 -4.11 -5.35
CA GLY A 509 25.95 -4.30 -5.75
C GLY A 509 24.96 -3.30 -5.12
N ALA A 510 25.44 -2.31 -4.36
CA ALA A 510 24.58 -1.27 -3.79
C ALA A 510 24.27 -0.17 -4.82
N GLU A 511 23.01 0.26 -4.91
CA GLU A 511 22.62 1.35 -5.80
C GLU A 511 23.22 2.68 -5.32
N VAL A 512 23.72 3.48 -6.26
CA VAL A 512 24.36 4.77 -6.03
C VAL A 512 23.87 5.79 -7.04
N SER A 513 23.88 7.07 -6.68
CA SER A 513 23.56 8.12 -7.65
C SER A 513 24.61 8.19 -8.77
N GLU A 514 24.21 8.64 -9.96
CA GLU A 514 25.13 8.84 -11.09
C GLU A 514 26.38 9.65 -10.70
N GLY A 515 26.18 10.75 -9.96
CA GLY A 515 27.27 11.60 -9.49
C GLY A 515 28.21 10.92 -8.49
N LYS A 516 27.69 10.03 -7.63
CA LYS A 516 28.51 9.21 -6.73
C LYS A 516 29.24 8.14 -7.54
N TYR A 517 28.55 7.45 -8.44
CA TYR A 517 29.12 6.45 -9.34
C TYR A 517 30.26 7.01 -10.18
N ALA A 518 30.12 8.21 -10.76
CA ALA A 518 31.15 8.87 -11.54
C ALA A 518 32.46 9.08 -10.76
N LYS A 519 32.35 9.34 -9.45
CA LYS A 519 33.47 9.58 -8.53
C LYS A 519 34.08 8.30 -7.94
N LEU A 520 33.45 7.13 -8.10
CA LEU A 520 34.03 5.87 -7.67
C LEU A 520 35.28 5.54 -8.50
N GLY A 521 36.33 5.06 -7.83
CA GLY A 521 37.50 4.49 -8.52
C GLY A 521 37.09 3.30 -9.38
N PHE A 522 37.85 3.01 -10.45
CA PHE A 522 37.48 2.00 -11.45
C PHE A 522 37.05 0.65 -10.86
N PHE A 523 37.80 0.11 -9.88
CA PHE A 523 37.49 -1.16 -9.22
C PHE A 523 36.27 -1.13 -8.28
N LYS A 524 35.72 0.06 -7.99
CA LYS A 524 34.52 0.24 -7.15
C LYS A 524 33.25 0.52 -7.95
N LYS A 525 33.34 0.66 -9.27
CA LYS A 525 32.18 0.81 -10.15
C LYS A 525 31.59 -0.58 -10.45
N GLY A 526 30.30 -0.74 -10.20
CA GLY A 526 29.54 -1.95 -10.53
C GLY A 526 28.82 -1.84 -11.86
N ARG A 527 27.68 -2.53 -11.98
CA ARG A 527 26.85 -2.51 -13.20
C ARG A 527 26.06 -1.21 -13.32
N ILE A 528 25.62 -0.90 -14.54
CA ILE A 528 24.62 0.14 -14.82
C ILE A 528 23.45 -0.58 -15.47
N ASP A 529 22.29 -0.53 -14.82
CA ASP A 529 21.07 -1.12 -15.34
C ASP A 529 20.32 -0.04 -16.12
N THR A 530 19.96 -0.33 -17.37
CA THR A 530 19.20 0.57 -18.24
C THR A 530 17.73 0.16 -18.20
N LEU A 531 16.87 1.06 -17.75
CA LEU A 531 15.43 0.90 -17.61
C LEU A 531 14.71 1.73 -18.65
N GLN A 532 13.69 1.17 -19.30
CA GLN A 532 12.75 1.97 -20.07
C GLN A 532 11.69 2.54 -19.13
N VAL A 533 11.61 3.87 -19.08
CA VAL A 533 10.63 4.61 -18.29
C VAL A 533 9.74 5.46 -19.20
N ALA A 534 8.65 5.97 -18.63
CA ALA A 534 7.75 6.90 -19.30
C ALA A 534 8.52 8.10 -19.89
N GLY A 535 8.29 8.40 -21.17
CA GLY A 535 8.80 9.59 -21.85
C GLY A 535 8.00 10.86 -21.54
N SER A 536 8.19 11.89 -22.36
CA SER A 536 7.63 13.22 -22.11
C SER A 536 6.13 13.35 -22.43
N ASP A 537 5.59 12.45 -23.26
CA ASP A 537 4.21 12.51 -23.76
C ASP A 537 3.19 11.75 -22.88
N TRP A 538 3.63 11.25 -21.73
CA TRP A 538 2.79 10.43 -20.85
C TRP A 538 1.75 11.24 -20.12
N SER A 539 0.56 10.67 -19.98
CA SER A 539 -0.49 11.25 -19.15
C SER A 539 -0.12 11.19 -17.67
N ASN A 540 -0.72 12.09 -16.88
CA ASN A 540 -0.84 11.86 -15.44
C ASN A 540 -1.64 10.57 -15.18
N TRP A 541 -1.58 10.06 -13.95
CA TRP A 541 -2.46 8.98 -13.51
C TRP A 541 -3.93 9.39 -13.66
N SER A 542 -4.76 8.45 -14.14
CA SER A 542 -6.21 8.61 -14.19
C SER A 542 -6.79 8.83 -12.79
N ALA A 543 -8.02 9.33 -12.69
CA ALA A 543 -8.78 9.12 -11.46
C ALA A 543 -8.93 7.59 -11.19
N PRO A 544 -9.04 7.15 -9.93
CA PRO A 544 -9.37 5.76 -9.63
C PRO A 544 -10.69 5.36 -10.29
N TYR A 545 -10.71 4.17 -10.90
CA TYR A 545 -11.93 3.59 -11.47
C TYR A 545 -12.93 3.24 -10.37
N ALA A 546 -14.21 3.48 -10.60
CA ALA A 546 -15.25 3.28 -9.60
C ALA A 546 -15.76 1.83 -9.59
N HIS A 547 -15.85 1.21 -10.77
CA HIS A 547 -16.35 -0.16 -10.93
C HIS A 547 -15.52 -0.95 -11.95
N SER A 548 -15.42 -2.26 -11.72
CA SER A 548 -14.87 -3.20 -12.70
C SER A 548 -15.74 -3.17 -13.96
N GLY A 549 -15.11 -2.98 -15.12
CA GLY A 549 -15.75 -2.76 -16.42
C GLY A 549 -15.85 -1.30 -16.85
N ASP A 550 -15.42 -0.34 -16.01
CA ASP A 550 -15.42 1.09 -16.36
C ASP A 550 -14.58 1.36 -17.63
N PRO A 551 -14.99 2.35 -18.45
CA PRO A 551 -14.21 2.78 -19.60
C PRO A 551 -12.87 3.40 -19.14
N ILE A 552 -11.80 3.10 -19.87
CA ILE A 552 -10.47 3.59 -19.51
C ILE A 552 -10.39 5.10 -19.73
N ALA A 553 -10.00 5.81 -18.68
CA ALA A 553 -9.95 7.27 -18.68
C ALA A 553 -8.63 7.84 -19.21
N SER A 554 -7.57 7.01 -19.27
CA SER A 554 -6.30 7.46 -19.83
C SER A 554 -6.39 7.64 -21.36
N PRO A 555 -5.69 8.63 -21.93
CA PRO A 555 -5.73 8.90 -23.36
C PRO A 555 -5.41 7.67 -24.21
N SER A 556 -6.15 7.51 -25.31
CA SER A 556 -5.91 6.46 -26.31
C SER A 556 -6.31 6.98 -27.71
N PRO A 557 -5.67 6.50 -28.80
CA PRO A 557 -4.79 5.34 -28.85
C PRO A 557 -3.36 5.62 -28.36
N ARG A 558 -2.75 4.65 -27.67
CA ARG A 558 -1.37 4.75 -27.15
C ARG A 558 -0.61 3.44 -27.32
N GLN A 559 0.72 3.52 -27.32
CA GLN A 559 1.61 2.37 -27.52
C GLN A 559 2.05 1.71 -26.21
N TYR A 560 2.00 2.44 -25.11
CA TYR A 560 2.43 2.00 -23.80
C TYR A 560 1.43 2.38 -22.73
N LEU A 561 1.36 1.57 -21.69
CA LEU A 561 0.60 1.85 -20.48
C LEU A 561 1.36 1.42 -19.23
N THR A 562 0.98 1.99 -18.08
CA THR A 562 1.31 1.46 -16.76
C THR A 562 0.05 1.42 -15.90
N LEU A 563 0.02 0.46 -14.98
CA LEU A 563 -1.05 0.26 -14.02
C LEU A 563 -0.55 0.58 -12.62
N ARG A 564 -1.45 1.11 -11.79
CA ARG A 564 -1.24 1.26 -10.37
C ARG A 564 -2.43 0.69 -9.62
N ALA A 565 -2.15 -0.13 -8.62
CA ALA A 565 -3.13 -0.65 -7.69
C ALA A 565 -2.80 -0.14 -6.29
N ARG A 566 -3.83 0.26 -5.53
CA ARG A 566 -3.70 0.68 -4.14
C ARG A 566 -4.73 -0.07 -3.30
N LEU A 567 -4.25 -0.83 -2.32
CA LEU A 567 -5.08 -1.59 -1.39
C LEU A 567 -5.03 -0.86 -0.04
N THR A 568 -6.19 -0.61 0.55
CA THR A 568 -6.29 0.09 1.84
C THR A 568 -7.23 -0.62 2.80
N THR A 569 -7.00 -0.42 4.10
CA THR A 569 -7.88 -0.88 5.17
C THR A 569 -7.98 0.18 6.28
N THR A 570 -9.18 0.32 6.86
CA THR A 570 -9.42 1.09 8.08
C THR A 570 -9.47 0.21 9.33
N GLU A 571 -9.36 -1.11 9.18
CA GLU A 571 -9.42 -2.07 10.28
C GLU A 571 -8.16 -2.98 10.24
N PRO A 572 -7.34 -3.01 11.31
CA PRO A 572 -6.07 -3.73 11.29
C PRO A 572 -6.15 -5.21 10.94
N MET A 573 -7.25 -5.87 11.31
CA MET A 573 -7.43 -7.33 11.17
C MET A 573 -8.11 -7.74 9.86
N HIS A 574 -8.42 -6.78 8.97
CA HIS A 574 -9.06 -7.04 7.68
C HIS A 574 -8.22 -6.45 6.55
N ALA A 575 -8.20 -7.14 5.42
CA ALA A 575 -7.52 -6.69 4.21
C ALA A 575 -8.37 -6.99 2.96
N ALA A 576 -8.21 -6.14 1.95
CA ALA A 576 -8.68 -6.45 0.62
C ALA A 576 -7.71 -7.43 -0.05
N SER A 577 -8.21 -8.28 -0.94
CA SER A 577 -7.38 -9.08 -1.84
C SER A 577 -7.63 -8.71 -3.30
N LEU A 578 -6.58 -8.78 -4.12
CA LEU A 578 -6.64 -8.54 -5.56
C LEU A 578 -6.18 -9.80 -6.30
N HIS A 579 -7.05 -10.34 -7.16
CA HIS A 579 -6.81 -11.58 -7.89
C HIS A 579 -6.36 -11.31 -9.32
N SER A 580 -7.03 -10.39 -10.01
CA SER A 580 -6.71 -10.09 -11.40
C SER A 580 -7.03 -8.66 -11.84
N ILE A 581 -6.29 -8.17 -12.83
CA ILE A 581 -6.62 -6.99 -13.62
C ILE A 581 -6.59 -7.37 -15.10
N ARG A 582 -7.63 -6.98 -15.84
CA ARG A 582 -7.78 -7.17 -17.27
C ARG A 582 -8.10 -5.83 -17.94
N LEU A 583 -7.32 -5.49 -18.96
CA LEU A 583 -7.48 -4.26 -19.73
C LEU A 583 -7.82 -4.63 -21.17
N ASN A 584 -9.04 -4.33 -21.61
CA ASN A 584 -9.51 -4.61 -22.96
C ASN A 584 -9.19 -3.44 -23.89
N PHE A 585 -8.80 -3.74 -25.12
CA PHE A 585 -8.51 -2.76 -26.14
C PHE A 585 -8.84 -3.27 -27.53
N ASN A 586 -9.03 -2.33 -28.44
CA ASN A 586 -9.29 -2.59 -29.84
C ASN A 586 -8.19 -1.98 -30.71
N PRO A 587 -8.04 -2.45 -31.97
CA PRO A 587 -7.32 -1.67 -32.97
C PRO A 587 -7.94 -0.26 -33.10
N PRO A 588 -7.13 0.78 -33.30
CA PRO A 588 -7.64 2.13 -33.49
C PRO A 588 -8.45 2.27 -34.78
N VAL A 589 -9.47 3.13 -34.76
CA VAL A 589 -10.20 3.52 -35.98
C VAL A 589 -9.39 4.54 -36.80
N ALA A 590 -8.53 5.32 -36.14
CA ALA A 590 -7.59 6.24 -36.76
C ALA A 590 -6.36 6.45 -35.86
N LYS A 591 -5.20 6.74 -36.43
CA LYS A 591 -3.96 7.05 -35.71
C LYS A 591 -4.15 8.25 -34.80
N GLN A 592 -4.85 9.29 -35.29
CA GLN A 592 -5.22 10.48 -34.53
C GLN A 592 -6.60 10.95 -34.97
N LEU A 593 -7.40 11.39 -34.00
CA LEU A 593 -8.66 12.09 -34.20
C LEU A 593 -8.54 13.41 -33.47
N GLN A 594 -8.54 14.51 -34.22
CA GLN A 594 -8.44 15.84 -33.66
C GLN A 594 -9.67 16.64 -34.02
N GLY A 595 -10.14 17.52 -33.15
CA GLY A 595 -11.32 18.31 -33.46
C GLY A 595 -11.48 19.59 -32.65
N GLU A 596 -12.35 20.44 -33.16
CA GLU A 596 -12.70 21.73 -32.58
C GLU A 596 -14.11 22.16 -32.99
N LEU A 597 -14.67 23.11 -32.27
CA LEU A 597 -15.95 23.72 -32.60
C LEU A 597 -15.75 24.97 -33.46
N ASP A 598 -16.68 25.26 -34.36
CA ASP A 598 -16.74 26.52 -35.08
C ASP A 598 -16.88 27.72 -34.14
N ILE A 599 -17.77 27.61 -33.15
CA ILE A 599 -18.07 28.62 -32.13
C ILE A 599 -17.76 28.11 -30.72
N GLY A 600 -16.83 28.78 -30.05
CA GLY A 600 -16.49 28.50 -28.65
C GLY A 600 -17.23 29.39 -27.64
N ILE A 601 -18.03 30.36 -28.09
CA ILE A 601 -18.69 31.35 -27.22
C ILE A 601 -20.17 31.48 -27.60
N PHE A 602 -21.06 31.20 -26.63
CA PHE A 602 -22.50 31.41 -26.76
C PHE A 602 -22.87 32.79 -26.20
N GLU A 603 -23.60 33.58 -26.98
CA GLU A 603 -24.00 34.93 -26.57
C GLU A 603 -25.05 34.93 -25.45
N ARG A 604 -25.90 33.90 -25.39
CA ARG A 604 -27.03 33.81 -24.47
C ARG A 604 -27.17 32.41 -23.89
N LEU A 605 -27.21 32.34 -22.55
CA LEU A 605 -27.50 31.09 -21.85
C LEU A 605 -28.98 30.70 -22.02
N GLY A 606 -29.21 29.43 -22.35
CA GLY A 606 -30.52 28.81 -22.54
C GLY A 606 -31.17 29.02 -23.91
N ALA A 607 -30.54 29.79 -24.80
CA ALA A 607 -30.99 29.95 -26.17
C ALA A 607 -30.38 28.84 -27.06
N PRO A 608 -31.19 28.13 -27.88
CA PRO A 608 -30.67 27.22 -28.89
C PRO A 608 -29.79 27.95 -29.90
N GLN A 609 -28.63 27.38 -30.19
CA GLN A 609 -27.66 27.88 -31.16
C GLN A 609 -27.10 26.71 -31.97
N GLU A 610 -26.94 26.92 -33.27
CA GLU A 610 -26.30 25.95 -34.17
C GLU A 610 -24.79 25.98 -33.96
N VAL A 611 -24.18 24.80 -33.88
CA VAL A 611 -22.76 24.57 -33.66
C VAL A 611 -22.28 23.55 -34.69
N SER A 612 -21.08 23.77 -35.22
CA SER A 612 -20.39 22.84 -36.11
C SER A 612 -19.17 22.25 -35.39
N LEU A 613 -19.16 20.94 -35.21
CA LEU A 613 -17.99 20.19 -34.75
C LEU A 613 -17.18 19.74 -35.96
N PHE A 614 -15.94 20.21 -36.05
CA PHE A 614 -14.98 19.77 -37.04
C PHE A 614 -14.08 18.66 -36.48
N VAL A 615 -13.94 17.55 -37.21
CA VAL A 615 -13.07 16.43 -36.84
C VAL A 615 -12.16 16.08 -38.01
N LYS A 616 -10.84 16.10 -37.76
CA LYS A 616 -9.78 15.73 -38.69
C LYS A 616 -9.22 14.35 -38.33
N PRO A 617 -9.55 13.30 -39.10
CA PRO A 617 -8.93 12.01 -38.94
C PRO A 617 -7.56 11.95 -39.61
N THR A 618 -6.60 11.29 -38.95
CA THR A 618 -5.32 10.89 -39.56
C THR A 618 -5.19 9.38 -39.44
N PHE A 619 -4.98 8.68 -40.55
CA PHE A 619 -4.91 7.22 -40.59
C PHE A 619 -3.46 6.71 -40.77
N ALA A 620 -3.16 5.60 -40.10
CA ALA A 620 -2.05 4.70 -40.35
C ALA A 620 -2.53 3.48 -41.16
N SER A 621 -1.58 2.70 -41.70
CA SER A 621 -1.88 1.60 -42.64
C SER A 621 -2.69 0.43 -42.08
N GLN A 622 -2.89 0.37 -40.76
CA GLN A 622 -3.55 -0.72 -40.06
C GLN A 622 -4.82 -0.27 -39.31
N ASP A 623 -5.22 0.98 -39.47
CA ASP A 623 -6.40 1.53 -38.82
C ASP A 623 -7.66 1.06 -39.54
N LEU A 624 -8.71 0.79 -38.77
CA LEU A 624 -9.94 0.19 -39.29
C LEU A 624 -10.83 1.17 -40.05
N GLY A 625 -10.65 2.48 -39.84
CA GLY A 625 -11.62 3.47 -40.26
C GLY A 625 -12.86 3.52 -39.34
N PHE A 626 -13.72 4.50 -39.59
CA PHE A 626 -14.93 4.75 -38.83
C PHE A 626 -16.14 4.97 -39.76
N ASP A 627 -17.32 4.62 -39.29
CA ASP A 627 -18.63 4.88 -39.92
C ASP A 627 -19.66 5.32 -38.88
N GLU A 628 -19.23 5.61 -37.64
CA GLU A 628 -20.06 6.13 -36.57
C GLU A 628 -19.43 7.35 -35.91
N ILE A 629 -20.26 8.31 -35.52
CA ILE A 629 -19.87 9.52 -34.82
C ILE A 629 -20.77 9.68 -33.61
N LEU A 630 -20.18 9.93 -32.44
CA LEU A 630 -20.89 10.16 -31.19
C LEU A 630 -20.45 11.50 -30.61
N VAL A 631 -21.40 12.40 -30.38
CA VAL A 631 -21.22 13.66 -29.65
C VAL A 631 -22.00 13.58 -28.36
N ARG A 632 -21.41 13.97 -27.24
CA ARG A 632 -22.05 14.00 -25.92
C ARG A 632 -21.85 15.34 -25.24
N THR A 633 -22.93 15.81 -24.63
CA THR A 633 -22.99 16.95 -23.73
C THR A 633 -23.39 16.50 -22.32
N PRO A 634 -23.27 17.36 -21.30
CA PRO A 634 -23.90 17.14 -20.01
C PRO A 634 -25.42 16.90 -20.14
N PRO A 635 -26.05 16.18 -19.18
CA PRO A 635 -27.47 15.82 -19.24
C PRO A 635 -28.48 16.99 -19.29
N ASP A 636 -28.06 18.21 -18.95
CA ASP A 636 -28.90 19.41 -19.01
C ASP A 636 -28.95 20.07 -20.39
N MET A 637 -28.14 19.59 -21.35
CA MET A 637 -28.12 20.06 -22.74
C MET A 637 -28.78 19.04 -23.66
N SER A 638 -29.47 19.53 -24.69
CA SER A 638 -30.03 18.69 -25.76
C SER A 638 -29.27 18.89 -27.07
N LEU A 639 -29.15 17.84 -27.87
CA LEU A 639 -28.52 17.85 -29.19
C LEU A 639 -29.56 17.52 -30.27
N GLU A 640 -29.77 18.43 -31.20
CA GLU A 640 -30.60 18.22 -32.39
C GLU A 640 -29.72 18.19 -33.64
N PHE A 641 -29.80 17.11 -34.43
CA PHE A 641 -28.99 16.93 -35.63
C PHE A 641 -29.39 17.94 -36.72
N GLY A 642 -28.40 18.61 -37.32
CA GLY A 642 -28.57 19.48 -38.49
C GLY A 642 -28.12 18.79 -39.77
N ALA A 643 -26.80 18.65 -39.94
CA ALA A 643 -26.18 18.10 -41.14
C ALA A 643 -24.85 17.40 -40.83
N LEU A 644 -24.41 16.53 -41.73
CA LEU A 644 -23.09 15.92 -41.71
C LEU A 644 -22.41 16.17 -43.05
N ARG A 645 -21.25 16.84 -43.05
CA ARG A 645 -20.47 17.08 -44.27
C ARG A 645 -19.10 16.44 -44.20
N LEU A 646 -18.61 15.97 -45.34
CA LEU A 646 -17.33 15.31 -45.51
C LEU A 646 -16.58 15.91 -46.71
N GLY A 647 -15.27 16.02 -46.63
CA GLY A 647 -14.48 16.43 -47.79
C GLY A 647 -12.97 16.43 -47.55
N SER A 648 -12.23 16.46 -48.65
CA SER A 648 -10.80 16.76 -48.65
C SER A 648 -10.56 18.25 -48.41
N SER A 649 -9.34 18.63 -48.00
CA SER A 649 -9.01 20.05 -47.76
C SER A 649 -9.33 20.92 -48.99
N ALA A 650 -9.06 20.44 -50.21
CA ALA A 650 -9.36 21.18 -51.44
C ALA A 650 -10.87 21.34 -51.72
N GLN A 651 -11.69 20.37 -51.32
CA GLN A 651 -13.15 20.47 -51.45
C GLN A 651 -13.73 21.47 -50.44
N TRP A 652 -13.19 21.52 -49.23
CA TRP A 652 -13.55 22.54 -48.23
C TRP A 652 -13.18 23.94 -48.70
N GLU A 653 -11.96 24.14 -49.22
CA GLU A 653 -11.51 25.44 -49.76
C GLU A 653 -12.35 25.93 -50.96
N SER A 654 -12.85 25.00 -51.78
CA SER A 654 -13.68 25.33 -52.95
C SER A 654 -15.19 25.37 -52.67
N GLY A 655 -15.62 25.10 -51.43
CA GLY A 655 -17.04 25.03 -51.06
C GLY A 655 -17.78 23.84 -51.68
N GLN A 656 -17.07 22.77 -52.01
CA GLN A 656 -17.58 21.53 -52.64
C GLN A 656 -17.56 20.33 -51.69
N ALA A 657 -17.52 20.56 -50.38
CA ALA A 657 -17.69 19.49 -49.39
C ALA A 657 -19.05 18.79 -49.58
N GLU A 658 -19.07 17.48 -49.46
CA GLU A 658 -20.26 16.66 -49.66
C GLU A 658 -21.11 16.68 -48.39
N GLU A 659 -22.38 17.07 -48.50
CA GLU A 659 -23.37 16.85 -47.44
C GLU A 659 -24.00 15.47 -47.61
N LEU A 660 -23.86 14.61 -46.60
CA LEU A 660 -24.37 13.24 -46.62
C LEU A 660 -25.88 13.24 -46.43
N ALA A 661 -26.62 12.71 -47.42
CA ALA A 661 -28.08 12.63 -47.36
C ALA A 661 -28.59 11.48 -46.49
N ASP A 662 -27.89 10.33 -46.49
CA ASP A 662 -28.34 9.09 -45.85
C ASP A 662 -27.62 8.84 -44.50
N VAL A 663 -27.76 9.77 -43.56
CA VAL A 663 -27.22 9.63 -42.19
C VAL A 663 -28.28 9.03 -41.28
N GLN A 664 -27.97 7.89 -40.66
CA GLN A 664 -28.85 7.29 -39.66
C GLN A 664 -28.57 7.89 -38.28
N VAL A 665 -29.53 8.61 -37.71
CA VAL A 665 -29.50 9.06 -36.31
C VAL A 665 -30.01 7.93 -35.42
N MET A 666 -29.13 7.41 -34.58
CA MET A 666 -29.43 6.31 -33.67
C MET A 666 -30.17 6.82 -32.42
N GLU A 667 -30.99 5.96 -31.81
CA GLU A 667 -31.73 6.33 -30.60
C GLU A 667 -30.76 6.49 -29.41
N THR A 668 -30.81 7.67 -28.80
CA THR A 668 -29.96 8.07 -27.67
C THR A 668 -30.77 8.90 -26.66
N ARG A 669 -30.16 9.24 -25.54
CA ARG A 669 -30.67 10.32 -24.66
C ARG A 669 -30.52 11.66 -25.38
N SER A 670 -31.29 12.67 -24.96
CA SER A 670 -31.25 14.00 -25.57
C SER A 670 -29.88 14.68 -25.49
N ASP A 671 -29.04 14.30 -24.52
CA ASP A 671 -27.68 14.84 -24.30
C ASP A 671 -26.61 14.19 -25.19
N SER A 672 -27.01 13.31 -26.09
CA SER A 672 -26.11 12.51 -26.92
C SER A 672 -26.63 12.45 -28.34
N LEU A 673 -25.74 12.64 -29.31
CA LEU A 673 -26.03 12.50 -30.74
C LEU A 673 -25.16 11.39 -31.31
N TRP A 674 -25.77 10.29 -31.73
CA TRP A 674 -25.09 9.17 -32.38
C TRP A 674 -25.52 9.05 -33.84
N LEU A 675 -24.57 9.27 -34.73
CA LEU A 675 -24.72 9.21 -36.18
C LEU A 675 -24.06 7.95 -36.72
N ARG A 676 -24.72 7.28 -37.67
CA ARG A 676 -24.14 6.21 -38.49
C ARG A 676 -24.17 6.62 -39.96
N LEU A 677 -23.02 6.50 -40.60
CA LEU A 677 -22.78 6.84 -41.99
C LEU A 677 -23.16 5.66 -42.89
N ASP A 678 -23.46 5.97 -44.16
CA ASP A 678 -23.75 5.00 -45.21
C ASP A 678 -22.51 4.26 -45.75
N ARG A 679 -21.31 4.75 -45.38
CA ARG A 679 -20.02 4.22 -45.83
C ARG A 679 -18.94 4.36 -44.77
N LEU A 680 -17.94 3.47 -44.87
CA LEU A 680 -16.75 3.49 -44.04
C LEU A 680 -15.77 4.58 -44.52
N ILE A 681 -15.32 5.42 -43.60
CA ILE A 681 -14.25 6.40 -43.80
C ILE A 681 -12.93 5.81 -43.30
N ASN A 682 -11.98 5.61 -44.21
CA ASN A 682 -10.70 4.96 -43.90
C ASN A 682 -9.56 5.52 -44.76
N GLN A 683 -8.36 4.96 -44.57
CA GLN A 683 -7.17 5.32 -45.32
C GLN A 683 -7.38 5.11 -46.84
N GLY A 684 -7.14 6.17 -47.62
CA GLY A 684 -7.32 6.16 -49.08
C GLY A 684 -8.64 6.77 -49.56
N GLY A 685 -9.56 7.11 -48.65
CA GLY A 685 -10.70 7.98 -48.94
C GLY A 685 -10.28 9.43 -49.21
N GLN A 686 -11.18 10.22 -49.81
CA GLN A 686 -11.00 11.67 -50.05
C GLN A 686 -11.58 12.52 -48.90
N VAL A 687 -11.49 12.07 -47.65
CA VAL A 687 -12.06 12.77 -46.49
C VAL A 687 -10.95 13.15 -45.53
N ASP A 688 -10.59 14.43 -45.53
CA ASP A 688 -9.59 15.01 -44.62
C ASP A 688 -10.25 15.70 -43.42
N LEU A 689 -11.52 16.11 -43.56
CA LEU A 689 -12.26 16.82 -42.53
C LEU A 689 -13.75 16.45 -42.57
N VAL A 690 -14.31 16.27 -41.37
CA VAL A 690 -15.71 15.97 -41.08
C VAL A 690 -16.33 17.16 -40.35
N GLU A 691 -17.52 17.58 -40.73
CA GLU A 691 -18.33 18.59 -40.04
C GLU A 691 -19.63 17.96 -39.55
N VAL A 692 -19.88 17.99 -38.25
CA VAL A 692 -21.17 17.64 -37.64
C VAL A 692 -21.85 18.91 -37.19
N GLN A 693 -22.92 19.30 -37.88
CA GLN A 693 -23.76 20.44 -37.50
C GLN A 693 -24.90 19.96 -36.58
N PHE A 694 -25.07 20.62 -35.44
CA PHE A 694 -26.15 20.34 -34.49
C PHE A 694 -26.58 21.60 -33.74
N THR A 695 -27.84 21.63 -33.29
CA THR A 695 -28.37 22.70 -32.44
C THR A 695 -28.35 22.28 -30.98
N THR A 696 -27.85 23.16 -30.10
CA THR A 696 -27.84 22.95 -28.64
C THR A 696 -27.98 24.25 -27.86
N ALA A 697 -28.20 24.17 -26.55
CA ALA A 697 -28.33 25.33 -25.67
C ALA A 697 -27.44 25.16 -24.42
N LEU A 698 -26.63 26.17 -24.12
CA LEU A 698 -25.75 26.18 -22.94
C LEU A 698 -26.47 26.77 -21.72
N PHE A 699 -26.49 26.05 -20.59
CA PHE A 699 -27.11 26.54 -19.34
C PHE A 699 -26.09 26.89 -18.23
N SER A 700 -24.85 26.44 -18.37
CA SER A 700 -23.74 26.67 -17.43
C SER A 700 -22.73 27.68 -17.98
N PRO A 701 -21.85 28.29 -17.16
CA PRO A 701 -20.88 29.30 -17.65
C PRO A 701 -19.88 28.76 -18.68
N GLY A 702 -19.69 27.44 -18.71
CA GLY A 702 -18.96 26.74 -19.75
C GLY A 702 -19.11 25.23 -19.65
N VAL A 703 -18.80 24.55 -20.74
CA VAL A 703 -18.88 23.09 -20.88
C VAL A 703 -17.81 22.60 -21.85
N VAL A 704 -17.33 21.37 -21.65
CA VAL A 704 -16.50 20.65 -22.62
C VAL A 704 -17.33 19.52 -23.21
N LEU A 705 -17.43 19.48 -24.54
CA LEU A 705 -18.10 18.41 -25.27
C LEU A 705 -17.16 17.21 -25.39
N GLN A 706 -17.75 16.01 -25.42
CA GLN A 706 -17.03 14.79 -25.77
C GLN A 706 -17.45 14.36 -27.17
N ALA A 707 -16.48 14.04 -28.01
CA ALA A 707 -16.71 13.47 -29.32
C ALA A 707 -15.90 12.19 -29.49
N ALA A 708 -16.48 11.18 -30.14
CA ALA A 708 -15.81 9.92 -30.42
C ALA A 708 -16.24 9.38 -31.79
N LEU A 709 -15.31 8.72 -32.48
CA LEU A 709 -15.59 8.03 -33.73
C LEU A 709 -15.53 6.52 -33.52
N GLY A 710 -16.42 5.77 -34.19
CA GLY A 710 -16.58 4.33 -34.03
C GLY A 710 -16.69 3.60 -35.36
N ASN A 711 -16.47 2.30 -35.31
CA ASN A 711 -16.66 1.37 -36.42
C ASN A 711 -17.77 0.38 -36.05
N SER A 712 -18.90 0.44 -36.75
CA SER A 712 -20.12 -0.33 -36.48
C SER A 712 -19.91 -1.85 -36.59
N SER A 713 -18.88 -2.29 -37.31
CA SER A 713 -18.51 -3.71 -37.44
C SER A 713 -17.72 -4.25 -36.24
N LEU A 714 -17.25 -3.38 -35.35
CA LEU A 714 -16.46 -3.72 -34.17
C LEU A 714 -17.10 -3.15 -32.90
N ALA A 715 -17.49 -4.04 -31.99
CA ALA A 715 -18.04 -3.63 -30.70
C ALA A 715 -17.02 -2.80 -29.89
N ASN A 716 -17.51 -1.76 -29.21
CA ASN A 716 -16.70 -0.87 -28.37
C ASN A 716 -15.50 -0.25 -29.10
N SER A 717 -15.65 0.10 -30.37
CA SER A 717 -14.62 0.71 -31.22
C SER A 717 -14.48 2.23 -31.03
N TRP A 718 -15.23 2.82 -30.11
CA TRP A 718 -15.23 4.26 -29.85
C TRP A 718 -13.84 4.77 -29.48
N GLN A 719 -13.29 5.63 -30.31
CA GLN A 719 -12.05 6.34 -30.09
C GLN A 719 -12.35 7.83 -29.89
N GLN A 720 -11.85 8.40 -28.80
CA GLN A 720 -12.08 9.81 -28.46
C GLN A 720 -11.39 10.76 -29.45
N VAL A 721 -12.02 11.92 -29.67
CA VAL A 721 -11.48 13.04 -30.43
C VAL A 721 -10.74 13.97 -29.47
N ASP A 722 -9.45 14.18 -29.71
CA ASP A 722 -8.62 15.09 -28.94
C ASP A 722 -8.84 16.54 -29.40
N PRO A 723 -8.94 17.54 -28.49
CA PRO A 723 -9.07 18.94 -28.88
C PRO A 723 -7.80 19.44 -29.57
N ALA A 724 -7.92 20.02 -30.76
CA ALA A 724 -6.82 20.70 -31.46
C ALA A 724 -7.35 21.67 -32.53
N ASP A 725 -6.53 22.63 -32.93
CA ASP A 725 -6.75 23.48 -34.11
C ASP A 725 -6.57 22.64 -35.39
N VAL A 726 -7.66 22.40 -36.11
CA VAL A 726 -7.72 21.48 -37.26
C VAL A 726 -8.12 22.15 -38.57
N THR A 727 -8.80 23.31 -38.52
CA THR A 727 -9.30 24.02 -39.70
C THR A 727 -9.40 25.54 -39.49
N GLU A 728 -9.07 26.32 -40.52
CA GLU A 728 -9.26 27.79 -40.52
C GLU A 728 -10.75 28.20 -40.55
N LEU A 729 -11.67 27.25 -40.77
CA LEU A 729 -13.11 27.49 -40.74
C LEU A 729 -13.64 27.70 -39.31
N ALA A 730 -12.92 27.23 -38.31
CA ALA A 730 -13.29 27.35 -36.91
C ALA A 730 -12.70 28.61 -36.27
N GLN A 731 -13.41 29.17 -35.29
CA GLN A 731 -12.96 30.33 -34.50
C GLN A 731 -12.60 29.94 -33.05
N SER A 732 -12.80 28.68 -32.67
CA SER A 732 -12.37 28.14 -31.38
C SER A 732 -11.02 27.40 -31.54
N GLN A 733 -10.49 26.85 -30.44
CA GLN A 733 -9.27 26.02 -30.46
C GLN A 733 -9.49 24.68 -29.72
N GLY A 734 -10.72 24.19 -29.68
CA GLY A 734 -11.03 22.93 -29.01
C GLY A 734 -12.53 22.64 -28.84
N LEU A 735 -12.85 21.74 -27.92
CA LEU A 735 -14.21 21.22 -27.70
C LEU A 735 -14.97 21.95 -26.57
N GLN A 736 -14.59 23.18 -26.26
CA GLN A 736 -15.16 23.95 -25.15
C GLN A 736 -16.12 25.02 -25.65
N ILE A 737 -17.28 25.11 -25.00
CA ILE A 737 -18.23 26.22 -25.17
C ILE A 737 -18.25 27.03 -23.89
N LEU A 738 -18.12 28.35 -24.01
CA LEU A 738 -18.20 29.31 -22.91
C LEU A 738 -19.40 30.24 -23.10
N ALA A 739 -19.97 30.72 -22.01
CA ALA A 739 -20.97 31.77 -22.06
C ALA A 739 -20.32 33.15 -22.15
N SER A 740 -20.86 34.04 -22.98
CA SER A 740 -20.51 35.46 -22.96
C SER A 740 -20.92 36.08 -21.61
N VAL A 741 -20.03 36.89 -21.02
CA VAL A 741 -20.10 37.42 -19.63
C VAL A 741 -21.26 38.41 -19.39
N GLN A 742 -22.21 38.55 -20.31
CA GLN A 742 -23.22 39.61 -20.25
C GLN A 742 -24.54 39.25 -19.53
N ASP A 743 -24.86 37.97 -19.30
CA ASP A 743 -26.07 37.57 -18.57
C ASP A 743 -25.78 36.95 -17.19
N ASN A 744 -26.06 37.72 -16.13
CA ASN A 744 -25.84 37.32 -14.73
C ASN A 744 -27.11 36.81 -14.03
N LYS A 745 -28.18 36.51 -14.78
CA LYS A 745 -29.46 36.06 -14.23
C LYS A 745 -29.49 34.54 -14.08
N VAL A 746 -29.80 34.04 -12.88
CA VAL A 746 -29.96 32.60 -12.60
C VAL A 746 -31.27 32.06 -13.18
N LEU A 747 -32.38 32.72 -12.87
CA LEU A 747 -33.70 32.36 -13.39
C LEU A 747 -34.00 33.16 -14.66
N GLY A 748 -34.51 32.48 -15.69
CA GLY A 748 -34.85 33.05 -17.00
C GLY A 748 -36.11 32.44 -17.59
N ASP A 749 -36.61 33.07 -18.65
CA ASP A 749 -37.65 32.53 -19.55
C ASP A 749 -38.91 31.99 -18.84
N LEU A 750 -39.33 32.63 -17.75
CA LEU A 750 -40.52 32.20 -17.00
C LEU A 750 -41.80 32.45 -17.82
N GLY A 751 -42.40 31.36 -18.30
CA GLY A 751 -43.70 31.29 -18.93
C GLY A 751 -44.76 30.64 -18.01
N ILE A 752 -46.00 31.09 -18.16
CA ILE A 752 -47.18 30.55 -17.47
C ILE A 752 -48.28 30.43 -18.52
N GLN A 753 -48.77 29.22 -18.76
CA GLN A 753 -49.78 28.95 -19.77
C GLN A 753 -50.82 27.94 -19.26
N PRO A 754 -52.13 28.23 -19.32
CA PRO A 754 -52.75 29.51 -19.67
C PRO A 754 -52.51 30.60 -18.60
N GLU A 755 -52.74 31.87 -18.94
CA GLU A 755 -52.64 33.00 -17.99
C GLU A 755 -53.68 32.95 -16.85
N VAL A 756 -54.82 32.29 -17.11
CA VAL A 756 -55.92 32.06 -16.17
C VAL A 756 -56.27 30.58 -16.20
N VAL A 757 -56.21 29.93 -15.03
CA VAL A 757 -56.61 28.53 -14.86
C VAL A 757 -58.08 28.46 -14.42
N THR A 758 -58.83 27.57 -15.06
CA THR A 758 -60.27 27.34 -14.85
C THR A 758 -60.51 25.87 -14.52
N PRO A 759 -60.27 25.43 -13.27
CA PRO A 759 -60.37 24.02 -12.86
C PRO A 759 -61.83 23.55 -12.74
N ASN A 760 -62.63 23.64 -13.80
CA ASN A 760 -64.06 23.26 -13.79
C ASN A 760 -64.30 21.82 -14.30
N GLY A 761 -63.24 21.14 -14.75
CA GLY A 761 -63.26 19.77 -15.25
C GLY A 761 -63.79 19.62 -16.68
N ASP A 762 -63.81 20.70 -17.47
CA ASP A 762 -64.29 20.67 -18.87
C ASP A 762 -63.21 20.28 -19.90
N GLY A 763 -61.98 20.04 -19.44
CA GLY A 763 -60.82 19.68 -20.24
C GLY A 763 -60.07 20.88 -20.83
N VAL A 764 -60.50 22.11 -20.55
CA VAL A 764 -59.90 23.36 -21.06
C VAL A 764 -59.38 24.18 -19.89
N ASN A 765 -58.09 24.51 -19.92
CA ASN A 765 -57.44 25.35 -18.89
C ASN A 765 -57.62 24.83 -17.45
N ASP A 766 -57.87 23.53 -17.26
CA ASP A 766 -58.05 22.91 -15.94
C ASP A 766 -56.78 22.90 -15.08
N ALA A 767 -55.62 23.05 -15.73
CA ALA A 767 -54.32 23.22 -15.11
C ALA A 767 -53.52 24.28 -15.85
N LEU A 768 -52.54 24.87 -15.17
CA LEU A 768 -51.53 25.72 -15.78
C LEU A 768 -50.16 25.05 -15.74
N THR A 769 -49.38 25.27 -16.79
CA THR A 769 -47.98 24.89 -16.90
C THR A 769 -47.10 26.10 -16.59
N ILE A 770 -46.09 25.87 -15.77
CA ILE A 770 -45.04 26.83 -15.37
C ILE A 770 -43.74 26.34 -16.01
N ASP A 771 -43.24 27.07 -16.99
CA ASP A 771 -41.95 26.79 -17.63
C ASP A 771 -40.93 27.86 -17.32
N PHE A 772 -39.68 27.47 -17.02
CA PHE A 772 -38.59 28.41 -16.75
C PHE A 772 -37.22 27.76 -16.93
N THR A 773 -36.18 28.58 -16.99
CA THR A 773 -34.79 28.13 -17.16
C THR A 773 -33.94 28.49 -15.94
N VAL A 774 -33.15 27.54 -15.44
CA VAL A 774 -32.10 27.77 -14.42
C VAL A 774 -30.74 27.76 -15.10
N ARG A 775 -29.91 28.77 -14.78
CA ARG A 775 -28.63 29.03 -15.42
C ARG A 775 -27.53 29.31 -14.39
N ARG A 776 -26.27 29.12 -14.77
CA ARG A 776 -25.06 29.46 -13.97
C ARG A 776 -24.89 28.74 -12.64
N LEU A 777 -25.62 27.66 -12.38
CA LEU A 777 -25.51 26.87 -11.16
C LEU A 777 -25.13 25.43 -11.48
N SER A 778 -24.27 24.84 -10.68
CA SER A 778 -23.79 23.48 -10.83
C SER A 778 -24.14 22.61 -9.62
N GLY A 779 -24.10 21.30 -9.84
CA GLY A 779 -24.40 20.29 -8.81
C GLY A 779 -25.89 20.13 -8.52
N GLU A 780 -26.15 19.30 -7.52
CA GLU A 780 -27.49 18.91 -7.11
C GLU A 780 -28.04 19.90 -6.08
N ARG A 781 -29.08 20.66 -6.47
CA ARG A 781 -29.70 21.67 -5.60
C ARG A 781 -31.22 21.67 -5.78
N PRO A 782 -32.00 21.84 -4.70
CA PRO A 782 -33.45 21.94 -4.81
C PRO A 782 -33.87 23.32 -5.35
N VAL A 783 -34.75 23.33 -6.35
CA VAL A 783 -35.47 24.52 -6.81
C VAL A 783 -36.78 24.59 -6.05
N LYS A 784 -36.98 25.66 -5.27
CA LYS A 784 -38.18 25.85 -4.45
C LYS A 784 -39.23 26.56 -5.30
N VAL A 785 -40.32 25.86 -5.64
CA VAL A 785 -41.43 26.41 -6.44
C VAL A 785 -42.69 26.33 -5.60
N ARG A 786 -43.20 27.48 -5.16
CA ARG A 786 -44.26 27.54 -4.14
C ARG A 786 -45.32 28.53 -4.52
N ILE A 787 -46.56 28.17 -4.24
CA ILE A 787 -47.74 28.97 -4.54
C ILE A 787 -48.35 29.41 -3.21
N TYR A 788 -48.63 30.71 -3.10
CA TYR A 788 -49.18 31.34 -1.90
C TYR A 788 -50.49 32.06 -2.22
N ASP A 789 -51.38 32.19 -1.25
CA ASP A 789 -52.47 33.16 -1.34
C ASP A 789 -51.95 34.60 -1.07
N LEU A 790 -52.78 35.62 -1.32
CA LEU A 790 -52.41 37.03 -1.06
C LEU A 790 -52.13 37.33 0.42
N GLY A 791 -52.56 36.46 1.34
CA GLY A 791 -52.23 36.54 2.76
C GLY A 791 -50.84 35.99 3.11
N GLY A 792 -50.12 35.44 2.12
CA GLY A 792 -48.81 34.82 2.30
C GLY A 792 -48.87 33.41 2.87
N ARG A 793 -50.06 32.79 2.95
CA ARG A 793 -50.19 31.39 3.36
C ARG A 793 -49.84 30.49 2.20
N LEU A 794 -49.01 29.48 2.46
CA LEU A 794 -48.61 28.48 1.47
C LEU A 794 -49.82 27.64 1.07
N VAL A 795 -50.08 27.56 -0.23
CA VAL A 795 -51.18 26.84 -0.86
C VAL A 795 -50.69 25.52 -1.46
N ARG A 796 -49.56 25.55 -2.18
CA ARG A 796 -48.99 24.36 -2.83
C ARG A 796 -47.47 24.45 -2.96
N ARG A 797 -46.79 23.32 -2.80
CA ARG A 797 -45.36 23.10 -3.02
C ARG A 797 -45.14 22.23 -4.25
N LEU A 798 -44.36 22.76 -5.19
CA LEU A 798 -43.92 22.11 -6.43
C LEU A 798 -42.38 22.05 -6.47
N ASP A 799 -41.74 22.03 -5.28
CA ASP A 799 -40.28 21.97 -5.13
C ASP A 799 -39.72 20.75 -5.89
N THR A 800 -38.64 20.92 -6.65
CA THR A 800 -38.06 19.89 -7.52
C THR A 800 -36.53 19.89 -7.42
N GLN A 801 -35.90 18.75 -7.68
CA GLN A 801 -34.45 18.58 -7.60
C GLN A 801 -33.96 17.72 -8.77
N LYS A 802 -32.87 18.15 -9.40
CA LYS A 802 -32.21 17.44 -10.50
C LYS A 802 -30.73 17.21 -10.15
N PRO A 803 -30.09 16.14 -10.67
CA PRO A 803 -28.65 15.89 -10.49
C PRO A 803 -27.76 17.07 -10.91
N LEU A 804 -28.14 17.77 -11.97
CA LEU A 804 -27.63 19.09 -12.36
C LEU A 804 -28.79 20.09 -12.27
N VAL A 805 -28.63 21.13 -11.46
CA VAL A 805 -29.70 22.11 -11.24
C VAL A 805 -29.92 23.03 -12.45
N ALA A 806 -28.93 23.24 -13.31
CA ALA A 806 -29.06 23.98 -14.56
C ALA A 806 -29.97 23.25 -15.57
N GLY A 807 -30.64 24.02 -16.43
CA GLY A 807 -31.49 23.50 -17.50
C GLY A 807 -32.94 24.01 -17.46
N LYS A 808 -33.79 23.43 -18.31
CA LYS A 808 -35.21 23.79 -18.44
C LYS A 808 -36.10 23.04 -17.43
N TYR A 809 -37.07 23.74 -16.86
CA TYR A 809 -38.07 23.23 -15.93
C TYR A 809 -39.46 23.42 -16.53
N VAL A 810 -40.31 22.41 -16.35
CA VAL A 810 -41.72 22.42 -16.73
C VAL A 810 -42.48 21.76 -15.58
N LEU A 811 -43.40 22.50 -14.95
CA LEU A 811 -44.19 22.04 -13.81
C LEU A 811 -45.66 22.37 -14.04
N ASP A 812 -46.55 21.45 -13.72
CA ASP A 812 -47.99 21.67 -13.85
C ASP A 812 -48.64 21.91 -12.48
N TRP A 813 -49.65 22.77 -12.46
CA TRP A 813 -50.50 23.02 -11.30
C TRP A 813 -51.98 22.99 -11.69
N ALA A 814 -52.72 22.05 -11.12
CA ALA A 814 -54.15 21.85 -11.37
C ALA A 814 -55.04 22.80 -10.53
N ALA A 815 -54.50 23.93 -10.07
CA ALA A 815 -55.16 24.87 -9.17
C ALA A 815 -55.68 24.22 -7.86
N ASP A 816 -54.90 23.28 -7.30
CA ASP A 816 -55.21 22.56 -6.07
C ASP A 816 -54.26 22.92 -4.91
N ASP A 817 -54.72 22.73 -3.68
CA ASP A 817 -53.92 22.89 -2.46
C ASP A 817 -53.13 21.61 -2.11
N GLU A 818 -52.36 21.61 -1.02
CA GLU A 818 -51.62 20.44 -0.52
C GLU A 818 -52.50 19.21 -0.21
N GLN A 819 -53.81 19.38 -0.03
CA GLN A 819 -54.76 18.29 0.19
C GLN A 819 -55.43 17.81 -1.10
N GLY A 820 -55.06 18.38 -2.26
CA GLY A 820 -55.66 18.08 -3.56
C GLY A 820 -57.05 18.70 -3.74
N GLN A 821 -57.43 19.67 -2.90
CA GLN A 821 -58.70 20.39 -3.04
C GLN A 821 -58.50 21.62 -3.91
N GLN A 822 -59.47 21.90 -4.79
CA GLN A 822 -59.41 23.08 -5.65
C GLN A 822 -59.42 24.36 -4.82
N VAL A 823 -58.54 25.28 -5.20
CA VAL A 823 -58.40 26.55 -4.51
C VAL A 823 -59.52 27.50 -4.96
N PRO A 824 -60.04 28.38 -4.08
CA PRO A 824 -61.07 29.34 -4.46
C PRO A 824 -60.62 30.27 -5.61
N PRO A 825 -61.54 30.79 -6.44
CA PRO A 825 -61.23 31.81 -7.42
C PRO A 825 -60.53 33.02 -6.78
N GLY A 826 -59.46 33.50 -7.40
CA GLY A 826 -58.64 34.55 -6.83
C GLY A 826 -57.26 34.68 -7.46
N ILE A 827 -56.45 35.57 -6.87
CA ILE A 827 -55.06 35.80 -7.27
C ILE A 827 -54.16 35.05 -6.29
N TYR A 828 -53.18 34.32 -6.84
CA TYR A 828 -52.17 33.58 -6.09
C TYR A 828 -50.78 34.08 -6.48
N ILE A 829 -49.80 33.91 -5.61
CA ILE A 829 -48.42 34.31 -5.82
C ILE A 829 -47.59 33.05 -6.05
N LEU A 830 -47.09 32.88 -7.28
CA LEU A 830 -46.01 31.95 -7.59
C LEU A 830 -44.70 32.55 -7.13
N ARG A 831 -43.92 31.78 -6.37
CA ARG A 831 -42.57 32.11 -5.95
C ARG A 831 -41.62 30.98 -6.32
N ILE A 832 -40.60 31.32 -7.10
CA ILE A 832 -39.50 30.42 -7.45
C ILE A 832 -38.25 30.97 -6.77
N ASP A 833 -37.61 30.18 -5.91
CA ASP A 833 -36.34 30.53 -5.26
C ASP A 833 -35.30 29.42 -5.46
N ILE A 834 -34.05 29.81 -5.62
CA ILE A 834 -32.91 28.91 -5.71
C ILE A 834 -31.73 29.46 -4.91
N ASP A 835 -31.09 28.58 -4.15
CA ASP A 835 -29.94 28.94 -3.32
C ASP A 835 -28.68 28.99 -4.22
N ALA A 836 -28.04 30.16 -4.30
CA ALA A 836 -26.78 30.37 -5.01
C ALA A 836 -25.63 30.49 -4.01
N ASP A 837 -24.43 30.06 -4.39
CA ASP A 837 -23.23 30.28 -3.58
C ASP A 837 -22.95 31.78 -3.47
N SER A 838 -22.18 32.18 -2.46
CA SER A 838 -21.90 33.58 -2.10
C SER A 838 -21.03 34.33 -3.12
N ASP A 839 -21.39 34.29 -4.39
CA ASP A 839 -20.84 35.10 -5.46
C ASP A 839 -21.66 36.39 -5.58
N ARG A 840 -20.99 37.53 -5.45
CA ARG A 840 -21.62 38.87 -5.43
C ARG A 840 -22.17 39.29 -6.80
N ASP A 841 -21.81 38.58 -7.85
CA ASP A 841 -22.14 38.94 -9.23
C ASP A 841 -23.40 38.27 -9.80
N VAL A 842 -24.02 37.36 -9.05
CA VAL A 842 -25.21 36.60 -9.47
C VAL A 842 -26.51 37.36 -9.13
N ARG A 843 -27.46 37.47 -10.08
CA ARG A 843 -28.75 38.18 -9.93
C ARG A 843 -29.94 37.25 -10.20
N GLN A 844 -31.13 37.63 -9.72
CA GLN A 844 -32.40 36.90 -9.91
C GLN A 844 -32.36 35.42 -9.46
N THR A 845 -31.92 35.19 -8.21
CA THR A 845 -32.04 33.90 -7.50
C THR A 845 -33.46 33.64 -6.96
N GLY A 846 -34.37 34.61 -7.11
CA GLY A 846 -35.78 34.45 -6.83
C GLY A 846 -36.64 35.27 -7.79
N VAL A 847 -37.78 34.73 -8.21
CA VAL A 847 -38.77 35.37 -9.07
C VAL A 847 -40.17 35.15 -8.51
N GLN A 848 -41.02 36.17 -8.64
CA GLN A 848 -42.43 36.10 -8.29
C GLN A 848 -43.32 36.42 -9.50
N ARG A 849 -44.46 35.73 -9.61
CA ARG A 849 -45.53 35.99 -10.58
C ARG A 849 -46.89 35.84 -9.93
N LEU A 850 -47.88 36.51 -10.53
CA LEU A 850 -49.28 36.32 -10.15
C LEU A 850 -49.89 35.21 -11.00
N LEU A 851 -50.61 34.30 -10.35
CA LEU A 851 -51.44 33.28 -10.97
C LEU A 851 -52.90 33.66 -10.75
N HIS A 852 -53.75 33.43 -11.76
CA HIS A 852 -55.18 33.75 -11.70
C HIS A 852 -56.00 32.48 -11.79
N VAL A 853 -56.86 32.26 -10.81
CA VAL A 853 -57.82 31.15 -10.79
C VAL A 853 -59.22 31.73 -10.94
N ALA A 854 -59.99 31.25 -11.90
CA ALA A 854 -61.37 31.69 -12.13
C ALA A 854 -62.24 30.51 -12.56
N TYR A 855 -63.45 30.35 -12.02
CA TYR A 855 -64.42 29.36 -12.47
C TYR A 855 -65.81 29.65 -11.90
#